data_AF-A0A6A6TUV5-F1
#
_entry.id   AF-A0A6A6TUV5-F1
#
_cell.length_a   1.000
_cell.length_b   1.000
_cell.length_c   1.000
_cell.angle_alpha   90.00
_cell.angle_beta   90.00
_cell.angle_gamma   90.00
#
_symmetry.space_group_name_H-M   'P 1'
#
loop_
_entity.id
_entity.type
_entity.pdbx_description
1 polymer ?
#
loop_
_entity_poly.entity_id
_entity_poly.type
_entity_poly.pdbx_seq_one_letter_code
_entity_poly.pdbx_strand_id
1 'polypeptide(L)'
;MSAPNTNPKSLSADHCLLLAAHFASESNISSLNTIASLRPDALNTSLLLQIILTYLPEAIEPEQYVGFIDTALHGGLSALDISSTDLDLGGYVDSISSDDQELAQSYIQTAFASIYASELGSKQAAAIAWRILGRIGALMDIHDELPDLEDQAEQLSGLTDPKLEIKELPNAILDPESLLRKDHPLTAVSKNNLLSAQYFILSTFLLMHYGQSLSVIGTVKCKFHLDKEEQSIMFQKLLHHLATTSNRSDSEWMETRRRLLWLWGWGSEITDSETGNGIFGKASRKTIEKDILEALVQSGSYSTVTNLYIKGSEKFLLPEEAEQVIASTALHYYDNASNGNRHRGTMKKASDIIAAFAKYYPKSTTFPRLQALLAATHAMSSYSLTLQHGVPFQPVNIRVSSDPLSLIEKILSQNPGSYAKATDLVSIGTNLIAAGLTASADDPPISKASLETRQSAAQRRVIGMAIEAALAEDDFETAYSYVVNRLDTSSATMHAPTTSSDDDDIAWRAALAAGKHKSNSSAAPNTRRLEQRMDLLSQALLLAPPSALPEILSAWRRCEEEMSAVLAAEAATEAELDEGLVPGAYIESAAPVQARREVGRGANEEAPMGLFDVARGAAGAFAKSAFPLRGGQGTQPVQVVDTVGSDGEMGSDDGMGRVRRRDMVASAVSGGASAVTGGIASGLGWVLGATPVQNPPRQ
;
A
#
# COMPACT_ATOMS: atom_id res chain seq x y z
N MET A 1 -40.07 -6.28 -80.41
CA MET A 1 -40.73 -5.01 -80.05
C MET A 1 -39.69 -3.91 -80.14
N SER A 2 -40.05 -2.65 -80.42
CA SER A 2 -39.07 -1.56 -80.49
C SER A 2 -38.39 -1.35 -79.14
N ALA A 3 -37.10 -1.05 -79.14
CA ALA A 3 -36.35 -0.74 -77.93
C ALA A 3 -36.87 0.58 -77.29
N PRO A 4 -36.82 0.70 -75.95
CA PRO A 4 -37.04 1.99 -75.31
C PRO A 4 -35.81 2.88 -75.56
N ASN A 5 -35.99 3.97 -76.32
CA ASN A 5 -34.94 4.98 -76.51
C ASN A 5 -34.66 5.70 -75.18
N THR A 6 -33.75 5.12 -74.39
CA THR A 6 -33.28 5.64 -73.10
C THR A 6 -32.42 6.88 -73.37
N ASN A 7 -32.93 8.03 -72.94
CA ASN A 7 -32.36 9.31 -73.30
C ASN A 7 -31.06 9.53 -72.50
N PRO A 8 -29.88 9.64 -73.12
CA PRO A 8 -28.58 9.63 -72.40
C PRO A 8 -28.39 10.80 -71.40
N LYS A 9 -29.28 11.80 -71.45
CA LYS A 9 -29.37 12.88 -70.47
C LYS A 9 -29.99 12.48 -69.11
N SER A 10 -30.56 11.27 -68.97
CA SER A 10 -31.16 10.77 -67.72
C SER A 10 -30.32 9.74 -66.93
N LEU A 11 -29.09 9.46 -67.36
CA LEU A 11 -28.15 8.56 -66.66
C LEU A 11 -27.47 9.27 -65.46
N SER A 12 -27.04 8.53 -64.43
CA SER A 12 -26.16 9.11 -63.39
C SER A 12 -24.74 9.34 -63.93
N ALA A 13 -23.95 10.17 -63.27
CA ALA A 13 -22.55 10.41 -63.66
C ALA A 13 -21.72 9.12 -63.63
N ASP A 14 -21.97 8.24 -62.66
CA ASP A 14 -21.28 6.95 -62.49
C ASP A 14 -21.62 5.98 -63.63
N HIS A 15 -22.88 5.96 -64.06
CA HIS A 15 -23.32 5.18 -65.24
C HIS A 15 -22.66 5.71 -66.52
N CYS A 16 -22.54 7.04 -66.69
CA CYS A 16 -21.81 7.62 -67.81
C CYS A 16 -20.31 7.26 -67.79
N LEU A 17 -19.68 7.19 -66.62
CA LEU A 17 -18.29 6.81 -66.46
C LEU A 17 -18.05 5.33 -66.76
N LEU A 18 -18.91 4.43 -66.26
CA LEU A 18 -18.87 3.00 -66.57
C LEU A 18 -19.06 2.74 -68.06
N LEU A 19 -20.04 3.40 -68.71
CA LEU A 19 -20.30 3.22 -70.14
C LEU A 19 -19.16 3.79 -70.99
N ALA A 20 -18.53 4.90 -70.57
CA ALA A 20 -17.33 5.43 -71.22
C ALA A 20 -16.13 4.47 -71.11
N ALA A 21 -15.92 3.83 -69.96
CA ALA A 21 -14.90 2.80 -69.80
C ALA A 21 -15.18 1.56 -70.68
N HIS A 22 -16.45 1.14 -70.78
CA HIS A 22 -16.89 0.06 -71.67
C HIS A 22 -16.57 0.37 -73.14
N PHE A 23 -17.04 1.51 -73.65
CA PHE A 23 -16.79 1.92 -75.03
C PHE A 23 -15.30 2.12 -75.35
N ALA A 24 -14.49 2.55 -74.38
CA ALA A 24 -13.03 2.55 -74.54
C ALA A 24 -12.48 1.12 -74.69
N SER A 25 -12.88 0.18 -73.83
CA SER A 25 -12.44 -1.23 -73.92
C SER A 25 -12.88 -1.94 -75.20
N GLU A 26 -14.05 -1.59 -75.75
CA GLU A 26 -14.56 -2.10 -77.02
C GLU A 26 -13.99 -1.40 -78.26
N SER A 27 -13.03 -0.47 -78.11
CA SER A 27 -12.51 0.35 -79.22
C SER A 27 -13.55 1.30 -79.86
N ASN A 28 -14.72 1.48 -79.26
CA ASN A 28 -15.85 2.23 -79.82
C ASN A 28 -15.75 3.74 -79.54
N ILE A 29 -14.76 4.35 -80.19
CA ILE A 29 -14.43 5.79 -80.10
C ILE A 29 -15.62 6.66 -80.52
N SER A 30 -16.46 6.19 -81.44
CA SER A 30 -17.68 6.88 -81.88
C SER A 30 -18.68 7.06 -80.73
N SER A 31 -19.09 5.96 -80.08
CA SER A 31 -20.02 6.02 -78.94
C SER A 31 -19.42 6.77 -77.74
N LEU A 32 -18.10 6.66 -77.53
CA LEU A 32 -17.37 7.41 -76.50
C LEU A 32 -17.45 8.93 -76.74
N ASN A 33 -17.33 9.38 -77.99
CA ASN A 33 -17.52 10.79 -78.37
C ASN A 33 -18.98 11.25 -78.19
N THR A 34 -19.94 10.40 -78.56
CA THR A 34 -21.37 10.68 -78.36
C THR A 34 -21.69 10.92 -76.88
N ILE A 35 -21.25 10.05 -75.96
CA ILE A 35 -21.53 10.25 -74.53
C ILE A 35 -20.73 11.42 -73.91
N ALA A 36 -19.48 11.65 -74.33
CA ALA A 36 -18.68 12.77 -73.85
C ALA A 36 -19.27 14.14 -74.24
N SER A 37 -19.79 14.29 -75.46
CA SER A 37 -20.46 15.51 -75.92
C SER A 37 -21.87 15.69 -75.33
N LEU A 38 -22.55 14.61 -74.95
CA LEU A 38 -23.86 14.65 -74.29
C LEU A 38 -23.79 14.94 -72.79
N ARG A 39 -22.73 14.52 -72.09
CA ARG A 39 -22.57 14.64 -70.63
C ARG A 39 -21.16 15.12 -70.21
N PRO A 40 -20.74 16.33 -70.64
CA PRO A 40 -19.46 16.91 -70.24
C PRO A 40 -19.38 17.22 -68.73
N ASP A 41 -20.53 17.29 -68.04
CA ASP A 41 -20.64 17.40 -66.58
C ASP A 41 -20.13 16.14 -65.84
N ALA A 42 -20.30 14.96 -66.44
CA ALA A 42 -19.80 13.70 -65.91
C ALA A 42 -18.40 13.35 -66.45
N LEU A 43 -18.15 13.63 -67.74
CA LEU A 43 -16.95 13.21 -68.47
C LEU A 43 -16.02 14.40 -68.78
N ASN A 44 -15.50 15.04 -67.73
CA ASN A 44 -14.47 16.07 -67.84
C ASN A 44 -13.23 15.56 -68.61
N THR A 45 -12.58 16.43 -69.41
CA THR A 45 -11.46 16.06 -70.30
C THR A 45 -10.35 15.25 -69.61
N SER A 46 -10.01 15.55 -68.35
CA SER A 46 -9.02 14.79 -67.57
C SER A 46 -9.43 13.33 -67.31
N LEU A 47 -10.72 13.09 -67.02
CA LEU A 47 -11.26 11.75 -66.84
C LEU A 47 -11.37 11.01 -68.18
N LEU A 48 -11.80 11.71 -69.24
CA LEU A 48 -11.88 11.13 -70.58
C LEU A 48 -10.51 10.65 -71.08
N LEU A 49 -9.47 11.46 -70.92
CA LEU A 49 -8.09 11.09 -71.27
C LEU A 49 -7.56 9.95 -70.39
N GLN A 50 -7.90 9.93 -69.10
CA GLN A 50 -7.54 8.83 -68.21
C GLN A 50 -8.25 7.51 -68.59
N ILE A 51 -9.53 7.57 -68.96
CA ILE A 51 -10.32 6.43 -69.45
C ILE A 51 -9.69 5.87 -70.73
N ILE A 52 -9.35 6.74 -71.70
CA ILE A 52 -8.63 6.34 -72.92
C ILE A 52 -7.30 5.66 -72.56
N LEU A 53 -6.47 6.29 -71.72
CA LEU A 53 -5.16 5.76 -71.33
C LEU A 53 -5.22 4.43 -70.55
N THR A 54 -6.32 4.15 -69.86
CA THR A 54 -6.46 2.98 -68.97
C THR A 54 -7.20 1.81 -69.60
N TYR A 55 -8.17 2.09 -70.50
CA TYR A 55 -9.09 1.08 -71.03
C TYR A 55 -9.03 0.90 -72.55
N LEU A 56 -8.46 1.83 -73.32
CA LEU A 56 -8.34 1.66 -74.77
C LEU A 56 -7.28 0.58 -75.11
N PRO A 57 -7.62 -0.49 -75.86
CA PRO A 57 -6.66 -1.54 -76.19
C PRO A 57 -5.46 -1.05 -77.02
N GLU A 58 -4.26 -1.52 -76.69
CA GLU A 58 -3.00 -1.23 -77.43
C GLU A 58 -3.01 -1.70 -78.91
N ALA A 59 -4.02 -2.47 -79.31
CA ALA A 59 -4.17 -3.00 -80.66
C ALA A 59 -4.83 -2.01 -81.66
N ILE A 60 -5.30 -0.84 -81.21
CA ILE A 60 -5.92 0.17 -82.10
C ILE A 60 -4.85 1.04 -82.77
N GLU A 61 -4.99 1.26 -84.08
CA GLU A 61 -4.16 2.20 -84.83
C GLU A 61 -4.41 3.65 -84.36
N PRO A 62 -3.36 4.45 -84.01
CA PRO A 62 -3.52 5.80 -83.49
C PRO A 62 -4.37 6.76 -84.35
N GLU A 63 -4.41 6.56 -85.67
CA GLU A 63 -5.23 7.35 -86.59
C GLU A 63 -6.73 7.36 -86.22
N GLN A 64 -7.22 6.31 -85.55
CA GLN A 64 -8.63 6.15 -85.20
C GLN A 64 -9.04 7.01 -83.98
N TYR A 65 -8.14 7.26 -83.02
CA TYR A 65 -8.45 7.96 -81.77
C TYR A 65 -7.72 9.29 -81.56
N VAL A 66 -6.63 9.57 -82.28
CA VAL A 66 -5.89 10.85 -82.13
C VAL A 66 -6.76 12.06 -82.47
N GLY A 67 -7.62 11.98 -83.48
CA GLY A 67 -8.57 13.06 -83.81
C GLY A 67 -9.64 13.30 -82.73
N PHE A 68 -9.98 12.27 -81.93
CA PHE A 68 -10.87 12.40 -80.78
C PHE A 68 -10.16 13.02 -79.57
N ILE A 69 -8.91 12.64 -79.30
CA ILE A 69 -8.07 13.30 -78.29
C ILE A 69 -7.89 14.79 -78.62
N ASP A 70 -7.61 15.13 -79.88
CA ASP A 70 -7.40 16.51 -80.31
C ASP A 70 -8.66 17.37 -80.16
N THR A 71 -9.83 16.85 -80.52
CA THR A 71 -11.12 17.54 -80.32
C THR A 71 -11.52 17.64 -78.84
N ALA A 72 -11.19 16.64 -78.01
CA ALA A 72 -11.41 16.69 -76.57
C ALA A 72 -10.51 17.72 -75.84
N LEU A 73 -9.25 17.86 -76.28
CA LEU A 73 -8.30 18.84 -75.74
C LEU A 73 -8.65 20.28 -76.13
N HIS A 74 -9.09 20.51 -77.37
CA HIS A 74 -9.43 21.85 -77.88
C HIS A 74 -10.88 22.30 -77.57
N GLY A 75 -11.63 21.56 -76.74
CA GLY A 75 -13.01 21.91 -76.35
C GLY A 75 -14.05 21.71 -77.46
N GLY A 76 -13.70 20.96 -78.52
CA GLY A 76 -14.50 20.76 -79.72
C GLY A 76 -15.73 19.86 -79.55
N LEU A 77 -15.95 19.25 -78.38
CA LEU A 77 -17.08 18.36 -78.05
C LEU A 77 -18.45 19.09 -77.95
N SER A 78 -18.56 20.29 -78.52
CA SER A 78 -19.73 21.16 -78.45
C SER A 78 -20.79 20.79 -79.50
N ALA A 79 -21.75 19.94 -79.11
CA ALA A 79 -23.07 19.76 -79.72
C ALA A 79 -23.19 20.04 -81.25
N LEU A 80 -22.55 19.19 -82.05
CA LEU A 80 -22.94 19.00 -83.46
C LEU A 80 -24.30 18.26 -83.51
N ASP A 81 -25.08 18.46 -84.57
CA ASP A 81 -26.38 17.80 -84.77
C ASP A 81 -26.22 16.28 -85.01
N ILE A 82 -26.12 15.50 -83.94
CA ILE A 82 -26.18 14.03 -83.99
C ILE A 82 -27.64 13.62 -84.21
N SER A 83 -28.03 13.55 -85.49
CA SER A 83 -29.35 13.10 -85.92
C SER A 83 -29.55 11.60 -85.66
N SER A 84 -30.08 11.27 -84.49
CA SER A 84 -30.68 9.96 -84.14
C SER A 84 -29.96 8.73 -84.71
N THR A 85 -28.66 8.60 -84.43
CA THR A 85 -28.01 7.29 -84.42
C THR A 85 -28.52 6.56 -83.18
N ASP A 86 -29.27 5.46 -83.35
CA ASP A 86 -29.75 4.66 -82.23
C ASP A 86 -28.54 4.17 -81.42
N LEU A 87 -28.39 4.72 -80.21
CA LEU A 87 -27.35 4.31 -79.27
C LEU A 87 -27.82 2.99 -78.65
N ASP A 88 -27.32 1.87 -79.16
CA ASP A 88 -27.70 0.53 -78.71
C ASP A 88 -27.18 0.26 -77.28
N LEU A 89 -27.93 0.79 -76.33
CA LEU A 89 -27.81 0.54 -74.90
C LEU A 89 -28.38 -0.87 -74.63
N GLY A 90 -27.64 -1.88 -75.08
CA GLY A 90 -28.02 -3.29 -75.04
C GLY A 90 -28.60 -3.66 -73.67
N GLY A 91 -29.75 -4.35 -73.68
CA GLY A 91 -30.76 -4.34 -72.61
C GLY A 91 -30.40 -4.99 -71.26
N TYR A 92 -29.33 -4.53 -70.62
CA TYR A 92 -28.78 -5.05 -69.36
C TYR A 92 -29.50 -4.55 -68.09
N VAL A 93 -30.57 -3.76 -68.25
CA VAL A 93 -31.28 -3.10 -67.15
C VAL A 93 -32.35 -4.00 -66.50
N ASP A 94 -32.82 -5.04 -67.22
CA ASP A 94 -33.93 -5.92 -66.80
C ASP A 94 -33.48 -7.35 -66.41
N SER A 95 -32.18 -7.57 -66.18
CA SER A 95 -31.64 -8.87 -65.74
C SER A 95 -30.67 -8.73 -64.57
N ILE A 96 -31.21 -8.47 -63.37
CA ILE A 96 -30.49 -8.80 -62.12
C ILE A 96 -30.33 -10.32 -62.10
N SER A 97 -29.12 -10.79 -62.38
CA SER A 97 -28.81 -12.20 -62.53
C SER A 97 -28.52 -12.88 -61.18
N SER A 98 -28.43 -14.21 -61.18
CA SER A 98 -27.90 -14.95 -60.03
C SER A 98 -26.42 -14.60 -59.77
N ASP A 99 -25.70 -14.25 -60.84
CA ASP A 99 -24.26 -13.99 -60.81
C ASP A 99 -23.96 -12.65 -60.11
N ASP A 100 -24.83 -11.65 -60.28
CA ASP A 100 -24.75 -10.36 -59.57
C ASP A 100 -24.88 -10.54 -58.05
N GLN A 101 -25.73 -11.46 -57.60
CA GLN A 101 -25.90 -11.77 -56.17
C GLN A 101 -24.69 -12.51 -55.60
N GLU A 102 -24.11 -13.46 -56.34
CA GLU A 102 -22.86 -14.11 -55.93
C GLU A 102 -21.67 -13.14 -55.91
N LEU A 103 -21.59 -12.21 -56.87
CA LEU A 103 -20.56 -11.17 -56.93
C LEU A 103 -20.68 -10.19 -55.76
N ALA A 104 -21.90 -9.73 -55.44
CA ALA A 104 -22.17 -8.90 -54.28
C ALA A 104 -21.78 -9.59 -52.95
N GLN A 105 -22.11 -10.88 -52.79
CA GLN A 105 -21.70 -11.66 -51.61
C GLN A 105 -20.17 -11.81 -51.52
N SER A 106 -19.51 -12.10 -52.63
CA SER A 106 -18.04 -12.20 -52.71
C SER A 106 -17.35 -10.87 -52.36
N TYR A 107 -17.90 -9.74 -52.83
CA TYR A 107 -17.40 -8.41 -52.49
C TYR A 107 -17.57 -8.08 -51.00
N ILE A 108 -18.74 -8.38 -50.41
CA ILE A 108 -18.97 -8.21 -48.96
C ILE A 108 -18.03 -9.10 -48.14
N GLN A 109 -17.84 -10.36 -48.53
CA GLN A 109 -16.91 -11.28 -47.87
C GLN A 109 -15.46 -10.79 -47.97
N THR A 110 -15.06 -10.25 -49.12
CA THR A 110 -13.72 -9.66 -49.32
C THR A 110 -13.53 -8.42 -48.44
N ALA A 111 -14.57 -7.59 -48.28
CA ALA A 111 -14.55 -6.45 -47.37
C ALA A 111 -14.41 -6.90 -45.90
N PHE A 112 -15.14 -7.93 -45.45
CA PHE A 112 -14.94 -8.57 -44.14
C PHE A 112 -13.52 -9.14 -43.98
N ALA A 113 -13.01 -9.85 -44.99
CA ALA A 113 -11.65 -10.39 -44.96
C ALA A 113 -10.60 -9.27 -44.82
N SER A 114 -10.78 -8.11 -45.46
CA SER A 114 -9.87 -6.97 -45.34
C SER A 114 -9.76 -6.41 -43.92
N ILE A 115 -10.84 -6.48 -43.12
CA ILE A 115 -10.85 -6.06 -41.71
C ILE A 115 -9.98 -7.00 -40.87
N TYR A 116 -10.07 -8.31 -41.10
CA TYR A 116 -9.32 -9.33 -40.35
C TYR A 116 -7.92 -9.61 -40.90
N ALA A 117 -7.62 -9.27 -42.16
CA ALA A 117 -6.27 -9.34 -42.72
C ALA A 117 -5.37 -8.16 -42.30
N SER A 118 -5.94 -7.11 -41.70
CA SER A 118 -5.19 -5.94 -41.25
C SER A 118 -4.41 -6.21 -39.96
N GLU A 119 -3.08 -6.34 -40.08
CA GLU A 119 -2.17 -6.46 -38.93
C GLU A 119 -1.86 -5.11 -38.23
N LEU A 120 -2.36 -3.98 -38.75
CA LEU A 120 -2.04 -2.65 -38.24
C LEU A 120 -2.83 -2.32 -36.96
N GLY A 121 -2.19 -2.44 -35.80
CA GLY A 121 -2.72 -2.00 -34.50
C GLY A 121 -2.62 -0.48 -34.31
N SER A 122 -3.42 0.31 -35.04
CA SER A 122 -3.49 1.77 -34.89
C SER A 122 -4.92 2.31 -34.83
N LYS A 123 -5.14 3.44 -34.12
CA LYS A 123 -6.45 4.10 -34.02
C LYS A 123 -7.04 4.43 -35.40
N GLN A 124 -6.20 4.82 -36.35
CA GLN A 124 -6.61 5.09 -37.74
C GLN A 124 -7.05 3.80 -38.46
N ALA A 125 -6.37 2.68 -38.24
CA ALA A 125 -6.76 1.39 -38.82
C ALA A 125 -8.12 0.90 -38.28
N ALA A 126 -8.39 1.05 -36.97
CA ALA A 126 -9.71 0.74 -36.41
C ALA A 126 -10.81 1.66 -36.95
N ALA A 127 -10.55 2.97 -37.10
CA ALA A 127 -11.49 3.90 -37.71
C ALA A 127 -11.75 3.61 -39.21
N ILE A 128 -10.75 3.12 -39.94
CA ILE A 128 -10.93 2.66 -41.32
C ILE A 128 -11.76 1.36 -41.35
N ALA A 129 -11.47 0.40 -40.49
CA ALA A 129 -12.23 -0.84 -40.37
C ALA A 129 -13.71 -0.59 -40.02
N TRP A 130 -14.00 0.37 -39.13
CA TRP A 130 -15.35 0.81 -38.80
C TRP A 130 -16.11 1.39 -40.01
N ARG A 131 -15.45 2.22 -40.85
CA ARG A 131 -16.04 2.74 -42.09
C ARG A 131 -16.26 1.65 -43.15
N ILE A 132 -15.36 0.67 -43.25
CA ILE A 132 -15.57 -0.51 -44.12
C ILE A 132 -16.80 -1.28 -43.64
N LEU A 133 -16.94 -1.47 -42.32
CA LEU A 133 -18.09 -2.15 -41.72
C LEU A 133 -19.42 -1.41 -41.93
N GLY A 134 -19.42 -0.07 -41.86
CA GLY A 134 -20.58 0.74 -42.23
C GLY A 134 -21.00 0.56 -43.70
N ARG A 135 -20.03 0.49 -44.62
CA ARG A 135 -20.29 0.16 -46.03
C ARG A 135 -20.82 -1.26 -46.21
N ILE A 136 -20.33 -2.24 -45.44
CA ILE A 136 -20.87 -3.60 -45.44
C ILE A 136 -22.32 -3.62 -44.97
N GLY A 137 -22.67 -2.91 -43.89
CA GLY A 137 -24.05 -2.78 -43.41
C GLY A 137 -25.00 -2.26 -44.50
N ALA A 138 -24.62 -1.18 -45.17
CA ALA A 138 -25.37 -0.60 -46.29
C ALA A 138 -25.53 -1.57 -47.48
N LEU A 139 -24.48 -2.34 -47.82
CA LEU A 139 -24.52 -3.37 -48.88
C LEU A 139 -25.34 -4.62 -48.50
N MET A 140 -25.61 -4.83 -47.21
CA MET A 140 -26.46 -5.90 -46.69
C MET A 140 -27.93 -5.46 -46.48
N ASP A 141 -28.31 -4.27 -46.98
CA ASP A 141 -29.63 -3.64 -46.80
C ASP A 141 -30.02 -3.41 -45.32
N ILE A 142 -29.01 -3.34 -44.43
CA ILE A 142 -29.18 -3.04 -43.01
C ILE A 142 -29.08 -1.52 -42.85
N HIS A 143 -30.22 -0.83 -42.96
CA HIS A 143 -30.34 0.64 -42.88
C HIS A 143 -30.02 1.26 -41.50
N ASP A 144 -29.49 0.50 -40.55
CA ASP A 144 -29.01 1.01 -39.27
C ASP A 144 -27.67 1.76 -39.53
N GLU A 145 -27.69 3.08 -39.70
CA GLU A 145 -26.46 3.88 -39.84
C GLU A 145 -25.58 3.72 -38.59
N LEU A 146 -24.40 3.09 -38.74
CA LEU A 146 -23.44 2.94 -37.64
C LEU A 146 -22.97 4.35 -37.19
N PRO A 147 -23.17 4.74 -35.91
CA PRO A 147 -22.68 6.02 -35.41
C PRO A 147 -21.14 6.05 -35.35
N ASP A 148 -20.54 7.20 -35.02
CA ASP A 148 -19.09 7.30 -34.98
C ASP A 148 -18.44 6.34 -33.95
N LEU A 149 -17.22 5.90 -34.26
CA LEU A 149 -16.48 4.95 -33.43
C LEU A 149 -16.19 5.51 -32.03
N GLU A 150 -15.97 6.82 -31.87
CA GLU A 150 -15.73 7.43 -30.56
C GLU A 150 -17.04 7.53 -29.75
N ASP A 151 -18.14 7.95 -30.38
CA ASP A 151 -19.49 7.97 -29.78
C ASP A 151 -19.93 6.57 -29.33
N GLN A 152 -19.71 5.54 -30.14
CA GLN A 152 -20.05 4.16 -29.79
C GLN A 152 -19.15 3.58 -28.70
N ALA A 153 -17.86 3.93 -28.67
CA ALA A 153 -16.95 3.55 -27.59
C ALA A 153 -17.24 4.27 -26.26
N GLU A 154 -17.89 5.44 -26.29
CA GLU A 154 -18.39 6.13 -25.10
C GLU A 154 -19.78 5.62 -24.67
N GLN A 155 -20.71 5.37 -25.58
CA GLN A 155 -22.05 4.91 -25.21
C GLN A 155 -22.07 3.42 -24.82
N LEU A 156 -21.47 2.54 -25.63
CA LEU A 156 -21.51 1.07 -25.51
C LEU A 156 -22.91 0.44 -25.45
N SER A 157 -23.97 1.20 -25.77
CA SER A 157 -25.37 0.79 -25.71
C SER A 157 -25.90 0.30 -27.06
N GLY A 158 -26.86 -0.63 -27.05
CA GLY A 158 -27.57 -1.11 -28.26
C GLY A 158 -26.98 -2.37 -28.89
N LEU A 159 -25.75 -2.75 -28.52
CA LEU A 159 -25.10 -4.00 -28.91
C LEU A 159 -25.66 -5.18 -28.08
N THR A 160 -26.88 -5.60 -28.42
CA THR A 160 -27.62 -6.62 -27.65
C THR A 160 -27.48 -8.01 -28.27
N ASP A 161 -27.23 -9.00 -27.42
CA ASP A 161 -27.18 -10.45 -27.69
C ASP A 161 -26.05 -10.97 -28.62
N PRO A 162 -24.77 -10.84 -28.21
CA PRO A 162 -23.65 -11.55 -28.84
C PRO A 162 -23.71 -13.06 -28.54
N LYS A 163 -24.65 -13.79 -29.16
CA LYS A 163 -24.55 -15.25 -29.32
C LYS A 163 -23.55 -15.59 -30.43
N LEU A 164 -22.28 -15.32 -30.13
CA LEU A 164 -21.15 -15.89 -30.86
C LEU A 164 -21.07 -17.38 -30.52
N GLU A 165 -21.84 -18.20 -31.24
CA GLU A 165 -21.92 -19.65 -31.04
C GLU A 165 -20.61 -20.39 -31.38
N ILE A 166 -19.67 -19.69 -32.02
CA ILE A 166 -18.28 -20.11 -32.21
C ILE A 166 -17.60 -20.25 -30.85
N LYS A 167 -17.51 -21.49 -30.34
CA LYS A 167 -16.80 -21.80 -29.09
C LYS A 167 -15.28 -21.74 -29.25
N GLU A 168 -14.80 -22.24 -30.38
CA GLU A 168 -13.38 -22.35 -30.72
C GLU A 168 -13.18 -22.07 -32.21
N LEU A 169 -12.00 -21.56 -32.56
CA LEU A 169 -11.59 -21.29 -33.93
C LEU A 169 -10.15 -21.83 -34.09
N PRO A 170 -9.81 -22.64 -35.09
CA PRO A 170 -8.42 -23.05 -35.36
C PRO A 170 -7.57 -21.93 -35.98
N ASN A 171 -6.27 -21.85 -35.64
CA ASN A 171 -5.38 -20.78 -36.13
C ASN A 171 -5.34 -20.70 -37.66
N ALA A 172 -5.33 -21.84 -38.37
CA ALA A 172 -5.29 -21.91 -39.83
C ALA A 172 -6.58 -21.43 -40.54
N ILE A 173 -7.62 -21.06 -39.79
CA ILE A 173 -8.80 -20.37 -40.31
C ILE A 173 -8.57 -18.85 -40.41
N LEU A 174 -7.60 -18.31 -39.66
CA LEU A 174 -7.25 -16.88 -39.66
C LEU A 174 -6.25 -16.47 -40.77
N ASP A 175 -5.75 -17.42 -41.56
CA ASP A 175 -4.90 -17.14 -42.72
C ASP A 175 -5.69 -16.41 -43.81
N PRO A 176 -5.10 -15.43 -44.56
CA PRO A 176 -5.84 -14.63 -45.54
C PRO A 176 -6.62 -15.44 -46.59
N GLU A 177 -6.04 -16.54 -47.09
CA GLU A 177 -6.69 -17.48 -48.03
C GLU A 177 -7.88 -18.24 -47.40
N SER A 178 -7.89 -18.41 -46.08
CA SER A 178 -8.99 -19.03 -45.34
C SER A 178 -10.16 -18.07 -45.10
N LEU A 179 -9.88 -16.76 -44.97
CA LEU A 179 -10.90 -15.72 -44.77
C LEU A 179 -11.85 -15.54 -45.97
N LEU A 180 -11.49 -16.03 -47.16
CA LEU A 180 -12.26 -15.90 -48.40
C LEU A 180 -13.13 -17.13 -48.76
N ARG A 181 -13.20 -18.15 -47.89
CA ARG A 181 -14.03 -19.34 -48.13
C ARG A 181 -15.50 -19.03 -47.87
N LYS A 182 -16.42 -19.34 -48.78
CA LYS A 182 -17.86 -18.98 -48.68
C LYS A 182 -18.48 -19.26 -47.29
N ASP A 183 -18.20 -20.42 -46.69
CA ASP A 183 -18.72 -20.83 -45.38
C ASP A 183 -17.89 -20.36 -44.16
N HIS A 184 -17.02 -19.36 -44.33
CA HIS A 184 -16.06 -18.95 -43.29
C HIS A 184 -16.74 -18.26 -42.09
N PRO A 185 -16.52 -18.75 -40.84
CA PRO A 185 -17.34 -18.38 -39.68
C PRO A 185 -17.25 -16.92 -39.22
N LEU A 186 -16.28 -16.13 -39.68
CA LEU A 186 -16.17 -14.69 -39.33
C LEU A 186 -16.42 -13.73 -40.53
N THR A 187 -16.52 -14.24 -41.76
CA THR A 187 -16.60 -13.41 -42.99
C THR A 187 -17.71 -13.81 -43.96
N ALA A 188 -18.36 -14.96 -43.76
CA ALA A 188 -19.60 -15.30 -44.46
C ALA A 188 -20.66 -14.20 -44.23
N VAL A 189 -21.45 -13.89 -45.25
CA VAL A 189 -22.37 -12.75 -45.26
C VAL A 189 -23.55 -12.99 -44.30
N SER A 190 -23.47 -12.43 -43.09
CA SER A 190 -24.47 -12.64 -42.02
C SER A 190 -24.49 -11.48 -41.03
N LYS A 191 -25.69 -11.11 -40.52
CA LYS A 191 -25.84 -10.07 -39.48
C LYS A 191 -25.07 -10.42 -38.20
N ASN A 192 -24.91 -11.71 -37.90
CA ASN A 192 -24.10 -12.17 -36.76
C ASN A 192 -22.61 -11.86 -36.96
N ASN A 193 -22.10 -11.92 -38.19
CA ASN A 193 -20.70 -11.63 -38.51
C ASN A 193 -20.44 -10.11 -38.59
N LEU A 194 -21.43 -9.33 -39.04
CA LEU A 194 -21.44 -7.88 -38.93
C LEU A 194 -21.32 -7.45 -37.45
N LEU A 195 -22.18 -7.96 -36.58
CA LEU A 195 -22.14 -7.69 -35.13
C LEU A 195 -20.80 -8.15 -34.52
N SER A 196 -20.33 -9.35 -34.85
CA SER A 196 -19.04 -9.87 -34.37
C SER A 196 -17.87 -8.95 -34.73
N ALA A 197 -17.84 -8.43 -35.96
CA ALA A 197 -16.85 -7.46 -36.38
C ALA A 197 -16.97 -6.12 -35.62
N GLN A 198 -18.18 -5.65 -35.31
CA GLN A 198 -18.39 -4.47 -34.46
C GLN A 198 -17.74 -4.67 -33.09
N TYR A 199 -18.00 -5.80 -32.42
CA TYR A 199 -17.41 -6.12 -31.11
C TYR A 199 -15.87 -6.18 -31.17
N PHE A 200 -15.28 -6.84 -32.18
CA PHE A 200 -13.81 -6.91 -32.31
C PHE A 200 -13.19 -5.54 -32.61
N ILE A 201 -13.75 -4.72 -33.49
CA ILE A 201 -13.22 -3.38 -33.80
C ILE A 201 -13.33 -2.44 -32.60
N LEU A 202 -14.49 -2.38 -31.93
CA LEU A 202 -14.67 -1.59 -30.70
C LEU A 202 -13.72 -2.05 -29.60
N SER A 203 -13.54 -3.36 -29.42
CA SER A 203 -12.60 -3.89 -28.44
C SER A 203 -11.14 -3.51 -28.77
N THR A 204 -10.76 -3.56 -30.04
CA THR A 204 -9.44 -3.11 -30.52
C THR A 204 -9.24 -1.63 -30.21
N PHE A 205 -10.25 -0.80 -30.49
CA PHE A 205 -10.21 0.64 -30.22
C PHE A 205 -10.08 0.97 -28.72
N LEU A 206 -10.84 0.28 -27.86
CA LEU A 206 -10.73 0.43 -26.40
C LEU A 206 -9.36 -0.01 -25.86
N LEU A 207 -8.81 -1.13 -26.34
CA LEU A 207 -7.46 -1.58 -25.96
C LEU A 207 -6.39 -0.55 -26.36
N MET A 208 -6.50 0.05 -27.55
CA MET A 208 -5.59 1.12 -28.00
C MET A 208 -5.80 2.44 -27.24
N HIS A 209 -7.00 2.73 -26.74
CA HIS A 209 -7.22 3.84 -25.81
C HIS A 209 -6.48 3.61 -24.48
N TYR A 210 -6.30 2.35 -24.08
CA TYR A 210 -5.53 1.93 -22.90
C TYR A 210 -4.07 1.55 -23.20
N GLY A 211 -3.50 2.06 -24.29
CA GLY A 211 -2.08 1.93 -24.62
C GLY A 211 -1.65 0.55 -25.17
N GLN A 212 -2.57 -0.38 -25.39
CA GLN A 212 -2.28 -1.70 -25.97
C GLN A 212 -2.45 -1.66 -27.49
N SER A 213 -1.35 -1.70 -28.24
CA SER A 213 -1.35 -1.72 -29.70
C SER A 213 -1.67 -3.12 -30.26
N LEU A 214 -2.95 -3.49 -30.23
CA LEU A 214 -3.46 -4.68 -30.94
C LEU A 214 -4.12 -4.29 -32.25
N SER A 215 -4.06 -5.22 -33.22
CA SER A 215 -4.87 -5.22 -34.44
C SER A 215 -6.20 -5.96 -34.22
N VAL A 216 -7.14 -5.83 -35.18
CA VAL A 216 -8.44 -6.52 -35.09
C VAL A 216 -8.24 -8.03 -35.02
N ILE A 217 -7.35 -8.58 -35.86
CA ILE A 217 -6.96 -10.00 -35.82
C ILE A 217 -6.27 -10.40 -34.51
N GLY A 218 -5.55 -9.47 -33.88
CA GLY A 218 -5.03 -9.63 -32.52
C GLY A 218 -6.15 -9.85 -31.51
N THR A 219 -7.23 -9.08 -31.57
CA THR A 219 -8.37 -9.27 -30.64
C THR A 219 -9.15 -10.55 -30.86
N VAL A 220 -9.29 -11.00 -32.12
CA VAL A 220 -9.82 -12.34 -32.46
C VAL A 220 -8.94 -13.44 -31.85
N LYS A 221 -7.61 -13.32 -32.00
CA LYS A 221 -6.65 -14.24 -31.37
C LYS A 221 -6.75 -14.21 -29.83
N CYS A 222 -6.96 -13.05 -29.21
CA CYS A 222 -7.19 -12.95 -27.77
C CYS A 222 -8.47 -13.66 -27.30
N LYS A 223 -9.56 -13.62 -28.08
CA LYS A 223 -10.82 -14.29 -27.72
C LYS A 223 -10.72 -15.82 -27.80
N PHE A 224 -10.19 -16.34 -28.90
CA PHE A 224 -10.20 -17.78 -29.18
C PHE A 224 -8.94 -18.51 -28.69
N HIS A 225 -7.75 -17.97 -28.98
CA HIS A 225 -6.49 -18.68 -28.81
C HIS A 225 -5.79 -18.50 -27.47
N LEU A 226 -5.94 -17.34 -26.80
CA LEU A 226 -5.36 -17.18 -25.47
C LEU A 226 -6.11 -18.00 -24.43
N ASP A 227 -5.39 -18.66 -23.53
CA ASP A 227 -5.98 -19.37 -22.39
C ASP A 227 -6.33 -18.45 -21.23
N LYS A 228 -7.10 -18.99 -20.27
CA LYS A 228 -7.60 -18.25 -19.10
C LYS A 228 -6.50 -17.49 -18.35
N GLU A 229 -5.35 -18.12 -18.14
CA GLU A 229 -4.21 -17.52 -17.44
C GLU A 229 -3.55 -16.41 -18.27
N GLU A 230 -3.41 -16.60 -19.58
CA GLU A 230 -2.85 -15.59 -20.49
C GLU A 230 -3.77 -14.37 -20.62
N GLN A 231 -5.09 -14.58 -20.66
CA GLN A 231 -6.08 -13.50 -20.62
C GLN A 231 -5.98 -12.70 -19.32
N SER A 232 -5.87 -13.35 -18.16
CA SER A 232 -5.62 -12.67 -16.87
C SER A 232 -4.29 -11.92 -16.85
N ILE A 233 -3.20 -12.50 -17.35
CA ILE A 233 -1.89 -11.83 -17.44
C ILE A 233 -1.95 -10.59 -18.35
N MET A 234 -2.68 -10.66 -19.47
CA MET A 234 -2.90 -9.50 -20.35
C MET A 234 -3.73 -8.42 -19.65
N PHE A 235 -4.80 -8.81 -18.95
CA PHE A 235 -5.67 -7.90 -18.21
C PHE A 235 -4.94 -7.18 -17.06
N GLN A 236 -4.14 -7.91 -16.28
CA GLN A 236 -3.30 -7.36 -15.22
C GLN A 236 -2.21 -6.41 -15.75
N LYS A 237 -1.58 -6.71 -16.89
CA LYS A 237 -0.64 -5.80 -17.57
C LYS A 237 -1.31 -4.49 -18.00
N LEU A 238 -2.53 -4.57 -18.54
CA LEU A 238 -3.33 -3.40 -18.91
C LEU A 238 -3.66 -2.56 -17.66
N LEU A 239 -4.20 -3.18 -16.61
CA LEU A 239 -4.52 -2.49 -15.35
C LEU A 239 -3.30 -1.83 -14.69
N HIS A 240 -2.15 -2.52 -14.67
CA HIS A 240 -0.90 -1.96 -14.15
C HIS A 240 -0.47 -0.73 -14.96
N HIS A 241 -0.58 -0.76 -16.29
CA HIS A 241 -0.31 0.40 -17.14
C HIS A 241 -1.25 1.58 -16.81
N LEU A 242 -2.54 1.34 -16.58
CA LEU A 242 -3.50 2.39 -16.20
C LEU A 242 -3.21 2.99 -14.82
N ALA A 243 -2.91 2.16 -13.82
CA ALA A 243 -2.60 2.58 -12.46
C ALA A 243 -1.25 3.31 -12.32
N THR A 244 -0.33 3.12 -13.26
CA THR A 244 1.01 3.77 -13.26
C THR A 244 1.11 4.98 -14.18
N THR A 245 0.45 4.96 -15.34
CA THR A 245 0.64 5.99 -16.39
C THR A 245 -0.31 7.18 -16.25
N SER A 246 -1.46 7.00 -15.60
CA SER A 246 -2.51 8.01 -15.53
C SER A 246 -3.06 8.22 -14.11
N ASN A 247 -2.92 9.44 -13.59
CA ASN A 247 -3.54 9.88 -12.34
C ASN A 247 -5.04 10.20 -12.57
N ARG A 248 -5.83 9.14 -12.84
CA ARG A 248 -7.25 9.21 -13.18
C ARG A 248 -8.09 9.70 -12.00
N SER A 249 -9.09 10.54 -12.26
CA SER A 249 -10.13 10.84 -11.27
C SER A 249 -11.01 9.62 -10.96
N ASP A 250 -11.73 9.66 -9.84
CA ASP A 250 -12.72 8.64 -9.47
C ASP A 250 -13.79 8.42 -10.56
N SER A 251 -14.16 9.47 -11.30
CA SER A 251 -15.11 9.40 -12.41
C SER A 251 -14.53 8.64 -13.61
N GLU A 252 -13.30 8.97 -14.01
CA GLU A 252 -12.57 8.24 -15.06
C GLU A 252 -12.35 6.78 -14.69
N TRP A 253 -12.12 6.45 -13.41
CA TRP A 253 -11.99 5.07 -12.93
C TRP A 253 -13.28 4.28 -13.04
N MET A 254 -14.44 4.88 -12.72
CA MET A 254 -15.75 4.24 -12.92
C MET A 254 -16.04 3.96 -14.40
N GLU A 255 -15.77 4.94 -15.26
CA GLU A 255 -15.92 4.79 -16.72
C GLU A 255 -14.93 3.77 -17.31
N THR A 256 -13.70 3.74 -16.77
CA THR A 256 -12.70 2.72 -17.11
C THR A 256 -13.17 1.33 -16.71
N ARG A 257 -13.72 1.15 -15.49
CA ARG A 257 -14.31 -0.14 -15.07
C ARG A 257 -15.45 -0.56 -15.99
N ARG A 258 -16.33 0.35 -16.39
CA ARG A 258 -17.44 0.05 -17.33
C ARG A 258 -16.92 -0.49 -18.67
N ARG A 259 -15.93 0.18 -19.27
CA ARG A 259 -15.27 -0.25 -20.52
C ARG A 259 -14.52 -1.59 -20.35
N LEU A 260 -13.85 -1.83 -19.22
CA LEU A 260 -13.17 -3.10 -18.94
C LEU A 260 -14.14 -4.27 -18.73
N LEU A 261 -15.26 -4.06 -18.04
CA LEU A 261 -16.32 -5.07 -17.92
C LEU A 261 -17.02 -5.33 -19.26
N TRP A 262 -17.15 -4.32 -20.12
CA TRP A 262 -17.60 -4.51 -21.50
C TRP A 262 -16.58 -5.33 -22.33
N LEU A 263 -15.26 -5.16 -22.14
CA LEU A 263 -14.25 -6.03 -22.77
C LEU A 263 -14.29 -7.48 -22.24
N TRP A 264 -14.85 -7.72 -21.05
CA TRP A 264 -15.08 -9.06 -20.49
C TRP A 264 -16.39 -9.70 -20.97
N GLY A 265 -17.49 -8.95 -21.04
CA GLY A 265 -18.84 -9.47 -21.28
C GLY A 265 -19.52 -9.05 -22.60
N TRP A 266 -18.96 -8.08 -23.33
CA TRP A 266 -19.58 -7.42 -24.51
C TRP A 266 -21.01 -6.94 -24.26
N GLY A 267 -21.25 -6.29 -23.11
CA GLY A 267 -22.58 -5.82 -22.71
C GLY A 267 -23.57 -6.91 -22.31
N SER A 268 -23.19 -8.19 -22.35
CA SER A 268 -24.05 -9.29 -21.92
C SER A 268 -24.28 -9.25 -20.40
N GLU A 269 -25.49 -8.91 -19.98
CA GLU A 269 -25.91 -8.82 -18.57
C GLU A 269 -26.16 -10.20 -17.91
N ILE A 270 -25.60 -11.30 -18.44
CA ILE A 270 -25.76 -12.64 -17.86
C ILE A 270 -25.00 -12.70 -16.52
N THR A 271 -25.71 -12.38 -15.44
CA THR A 271 -25.18 -12.27 -14.07
C THR A 271 -24.60 -13.57 -13.52
N ASP A 272 -25.13 -14.69 -14.01
CA ASP A 272 -24.97 -16.02 -13.38
C ASP A 272 -23.93 -16.90 -14.10
N SER A 273 -23.34 -16.41 -15.19
CA SER A 273 -22.24 -17.10 -15.89
C SER A 273 -20.90 -16.73 -15.28
N GLU A 274 -20.08 -17.73 -14.91
CA GLU A 274 -18.72 -17.46 -14.42
C GLU A 274 -17.81 -16.89 -15.52
N THR A 275 -18.08 -17.22 -16.79
CA THR A 275 -17.35 -16.77 -17.99
C THR A 275 -18.16 -15.77 -18.81
N GLY A 276 -17.47 -14.79 -19.41
CA GLY A 276 -18.07 -13.74 -20.23
C GLY A 276 -18.01 -14.01 -21.74
N ASN A 277 -18.85 -13.32 -22.51
CA ASN A 277 -18.84 -13.42 -23.97
C ASN A 277 -17.71 -12.61 -24.62
N GLY A 278 -17.14 -11.62 -23.93
CA GLY A 278 -16.07 -10.74 -24.44
C GLY A 278 -14.69 -11.39 -24.52
N ILE A 279 -13.68 -10.57 -24.88
CA ILE A 279 -12.29 -11.01 -25.11
C ILE A 279 -11.73 -11.67 -23.86
N PHE A 280 -11.78 -11.00 -22.71
CA PHE A 280 -11.28 -11.52 -21.43
C PHE A 280 -12.22 -12.56 -20.79
N GLY A 281 -13.23 -13.03 -21.53
CA GLY A 281 -14.34 -13.83 -21.02
C GLY A 281 -13.97 -15.23 -20.52
N LYS A 282 -12.77 -15.77 -20.82
CA LYS A 282 -12.31 -17.03 -20.21
C LYS A 282 -11.86 -16.83 -18.75
N ALA A 283 -11.48 -15.61 -18.36
CA ALA A 283 -11.25 -15.24 -16.96
C ALA A 283 -12.59 -15.09 -16.21
N SER A 284 -12.61 -15.44 -14.92
CA SER A 284 -13.85 -15.36 -14.15
C SER A 284 -14.20 -13.91 -13.78
N ARG A 285 -15.49 -13.57 -13.71
CA ARG A 285 -15.92 -12.22 -13.28
C ARG A 285 -15.31 -11.82 -11.93
N LYS A 286 -15.23 -12.76 -10.99
CA LYS A 286 -14.60 -12.55 -9.67
C LYS A 286 -13.09 -12.27 -9.76
N THR A 287 -12.39 -12.88 -10.71
CA THR A 287 -10.97 -12.58 -10.96
C THR A 287 -10.81 -11.15 -11.46
N ILE A 288 -11.58 -10.78 -12.49
CA ILE A 288 -11.57 -9.45 -13.10
C ILE A 288 -11.89 -8.34 -12.07
N GLU A 289 -12.89 -8.52 -11.23
CA GLU A 289 -13.25 -7.54 -10.19
C GLU A 289 -12.19 -7.46 -9.07
N LYS A 290 -11.46 -8.54 -8.76
CA LYS A 290 -10.31 -8.52 -7.83
C LYS A 290 -9.11 -7.77 -8.43
N ASP A 291 -8.79 -8.02 -9.69
CA ASP A 291 -7.72 -7.31 -10.41
C ASP A 291 -8.03 -5.78 -10.48
N ILE A 292 -9.29 -5.42 -10.79
CA ILE A 292 -9.75 -4.02 -10.82
C ILE A 292 -9.69 -3.39 -9.42
N LEU A 293 -10.12 -4.10 -8.38
CA LEU A 293 -10.01 -3.64 -6.99
C LEU A 293 -8.55 -3.37 -6.59
N GLU A 294 -7.63 -4.28 -6.91
CA GLU A 294 -6.21 -4.06 -6.66
C GLU A 294 -5.69 -2.80 -7.38
N ALA A 295 -6.01 -2.63 -8.66
CA ALA A 295 -5.58 -1.46 -9.44
C ALA A 295 -6.10 -0.13 -8.85
N LEU A 296 -7.34 -0.11 -8.34
CA LEU A 296 -7.93 1.05 -7.65
C LEU A 296 -7.28 1.35 -6.29
N VAL A 297 -6.79 0.33 -5.58
CA VAL A 297 -6.02 0.51 -4.34
C VAL A 297 -4.58 0.96 -4.65
N GLN A 298 -3.95 0.44 -5.70
CA GLN A 298 -2.60 0.86 -6.12
C GLN A 298 -2.54 2.32 -6.61
N SER A 299 -3.60 2.79 -7.30
CA SER A 299 -3.74 4.17 -7.78
C SER A 299 -4.12 5.17 -6.68
N GLY A 300 -4.77 4.72 -5.61
CA GLY A 300 -5.14 5.54 -4.44
C GLY A 300 -6.60 6.02 -4.42
N SER A 301 -7.46 5.54 -5.33
CA SER A 301 -8.89 5.85 -5.42
C SER A 301 -9.74 5.17 -4.32
N TYR A 302 -9.34 5.36 -3.05
CA TYR A 302 -9.97 4.73 -1.89
C TYR A 302 -11.45 5.11 -1.72
N SER A 303 -11.85 6.30 -2.19
CA SER A 303 -13.23 6.78 -2.32
C SER A 303 -14.07 5.88 -3.23
N THR A 304 -13.58 5.63 -4.45
CA THR A 304 -14.22 4.71 -5.40
C THR A 304 -14.30 3.29 -4.84
N VAL A 305 -13.22 2.76 -4.28
CA VAL A 305 -13.20 1.42 -3.64
C VAL A 305 -14.25 1.33 -2.53
N THR A 306 -14.32 2.35 -1.67
CA THR A 306 -15.29 2.39 -0.56
C THR A 306 -16.73 2.39 -1.06
N ASN A 307 -17.05 3.20 -2.08
CA ASN A 307 -18.41 3.33 -2.58
C ASN A 307 -18.84 2.10 -3.40
N LEU A 308 -17.92 1.47 -4.14
CA LEU A 308 -18.20 0.34 -5.02
C LEU A 308 -18.21 -1.02 -4.29
N TYR A 309 -17.13 -1.37 -3.56
CA TYR A 309 -16.94 -2.72 -3.01
C TYR A 309 -17.32 -2.85 -1.52
N ILE A 310 -17.40 -1.74 -0.77
CA ILE A 310 -17.67 -1.77 0.69
C ILE A 310 -19.10 -1.32 1.01
N LYS A 311 -19.56 -0.23 0.38
CA LYS A 311 -20.92 0.33 0.55
C LYS A 311 -21.90 -0.02 -0.57
N GLY A 312 -21.42 -0.60 -1.67
CA GLY A 312 -22.23 -0.86 -2.85
C GLY A 312 -23.41 -1.79 -2.54
N SER A 313 -24.57 -1.51 -3.15
CA SER A 313 -25.70 -2.43 -3.16
C SER A 313 -25.40 -3.70 -3.97
N GLU A 314 -24.56 -3.57 -5.00
CA GLU A 314 -24.15 -4.64 -5.90
C GLU A 314 -22.90 -5.34 -5.35
N LYS A 315 -23.07 -6.58 -4.88
CA LYS A 315 -21.97 -7.36 -4.28
C LYS A 315 -21.21 -8.16 -5.34
N PHE A 316 -20.39 -7.47 -6.13
CA PHE A 316 -19.49 -8.09 -7.11
C PHE A 316 -18.45 -9.04 -6.47
N LEU A 317 -18.07 -8.76 -5.22
CA LEU A 317 -17.20 -9.56 -4.37
C LEU A 317 -17.83 -9.70 -2.98
N LEU A 318 -17.47 -10.75 -2.23
CA LEU A 318 -17.79 -10.81 -0.81
C LEU A 318 -16.95 -9.79 -0.02
N PRO A 319 -17.45 -9.23 1.12
CA PRO A 319 -16.67 -8.28 1.92
C PRO A 319 -15.32 -8.83 2.39
N GLU A 320 -15.26 -10.14 2.66
CA GLU A 320 -14.04 -10.88 3.04
C GLU A 320 -13.04 -11.01 1.88
N GLU A 321 -13.54 -11.18 0.65
CA GLU A 321 -12.69 -11.20 -0.55
C GLU A 321 -12.12 -9.80 -0.85
N ALA A 322 -12.94 -8.75 -0.70
CA ALA A 322 -12.49 -7.38 -0.84
C ALA A 322 -11.47 -6.99 0.24
N GLU A 323 -11.70 -7.42 1.49
CA GLU A 323 -10.72 -7.29 2.58
C GLU A 323 -9.40 -7.97 2.23
N GLN A 324 -9.44 -9.21 1.74
CA GLN A 324 -8.26 -9.99 1.39
C GLN A 324 -7.41 -9.29 0.33
N VAL A 325 -8.02 -8.76 -0.74
CA VAL A 325 -7.31 -8.02 -1.79
C VAL A 325 -6.70 -6.72 -1.26
N ILE A 326 -7.46 -5.93 -0.48
CA ILE A 326 -6.92 -4.70 0.12
C ILE A 326 -5.73 -5.00 1.05
N ALA A 327 -5.83 -6.07 1.84
CA ALA A 327 -4.78 -6.53 2.74
C ALA A 327 -3.55 -7.05 1.99
N SER A 328 -3.72 -7.81 0.90
CA SER A 328 -2.60 -8.28 0.07
C SER A 328 -1.91 -7.13 -0.67
N THR A 329 -2.65 -6.14 -1.19
CA THR A 329 -2.06 -4.94 -1.80
C THR A 329 -1.27 -4.11 -0.78
N ALA A 330 -1.75 -3.99 0.46
CA ALA A 330 -1.00 -3.34 1.53
C ALA A 330 0.28 -4.12 1.91
N LEU A 331 0.22 -5.45 1.97
CA LEU A 331 1.38 -6.31 2.21
C LEU A 331 2.39 -6.27 1.06
N HIS A 332 1.95 -6.21 -0.19
CA HIS A 332 2.84 -6.05 -1.35
C HIS A 332 3.67 -4.76 -1.27
N TYR A 333 3.08 -3.65 -0.78
CA TYR A 333 3.82 -2.42 -0.50
C TYR A 333 4.68 -2.47 0.78
N TYR A 334 4.37 -3.35 1.73
CA TYR A 334 5.19 -3.65 2.91
C TYR A 334 6.45 -4.44 2.54
N ASP A 335 6.29 -5.54 1.80
CA ASP A 335 7.39 -6.47 1.48
C ASP A 335 8.43 -5.81 0.57
N ASN A 336 7.97 -5.01 -0.41
CA ASN A 336 8.82 -4.23 -1.32
C ASN A 336 9.35 -2.91 -0.70
N ALA A 337 9.33 -2.74 0.62
CA ALA A 337 9.86 -1.55 1.28
C ALA A 337 11.39 -1.63 1.51
N SER A 338 12.11 -0.57 1.16
CA SER A 338 13.56 -0.46 1.42
C SER A 338 13.91 -0.08 2.87
N ASN A 339 12.92 0.31 3.67
CA ASN A 339 13.06 0.76 5.06
C ASN A 339 11.71 0.72 5.77
N GLY A 340 11.71 0.53 7.09
CA GLY A 340 10.48 0.40 7.89
C GLY A 340 9.76 1.70 8.27
N ASN A 341 10.18 2.87 7.77
CA ASN A 341 9.57 4.14 8.18
C ASN A 341 8.21 4.35 7.50
N ARG A 342 7.12 4.18 8.26
CA ARG A 342 5.72 4.37 7.83
C ARG A 342 5.38 5.72 7.18
N HIS A 343 6.27 6.71 7.25
CA HIS A 343 6.07 8.02 6.63
C HIS A 343 6.77 8.19 5.27
N ARG A 344 7.53 7.19 4.78
CA ARG A 344 8.36 7.31 3.57
C ARG A 344 8.13 6.17 2.55
N GLY A 345 8.17 6.50 1.25
CA GLY A 345 8.22 5.51 0.16
C GLY A 345 7.00 4.59 0.08
N THR A 346 7.22 3.34 -0.36
CA THR A 346 6.18 2.28 -0.39
C THR A 346 5.63 1.96 1.00
N MET A 347 6.44 2.10 2.05
CA MET A 347 5.99 1.90 3.43
C MET A 347 4.91 2.91 3.85
N LYS A 348 4.95 4.14 3.29
CA LYS A 348 3.85 5.10 3.41
C LYS A 348 2.59 4.61 2.69
N LYS A 349 2.69 4.11 1.45
CA LYS A 349 1.53 3.58 0.71
C LYS A 349 0.81 2.48 1.52
N ALA A 350 1.54 1.52 2.08
CA ALA A 350 0.96 0.49 2.94
C ALA A 350 0.23 1.09 4.15
N SER A 351 0.85 2.05 4.84
CA SER A 351 0.23 2.76 5.97
C SER A 351 -1.03 3.56 5.57
N ASP A 352 -1.00 4.23 4.42
CA ASP A 352 -2.12 5.03 3.91
C ASP A 352 -3.32 4.12 3.53
N ILE A 353 -3.08 2.97 2.89
CA ILE A 353 -4.12 1.95 2.58
C ILE A 353 -4.76 1.42 3.86
N ILE A 354 -3.94 0.99 4.82
CA ILE A 354 -4.41 0.41 6.09
C ILE A 354 -5.21 1.45 6.92
N ALA A 355 -4.77 2.71 6.94
CA ALA A 355 -5.51 3.80 7.60
C ALA A 355 -6.81 4.16 6.87
N ALA A 356 -6.86 4.07 5.54
CA ALA A 356 -8.06 4.34 4.76
C ALA A 356 -9.17 3.34 5.03
N PHE A 357 -8.84 2.03 5.07
CA PHE A 357 -9.85 0.95 5.04
C PHE A 357 -10.18 0.32 6.40
N ALA A 358 -9.28 0.29 7.38
CA ALA A 358 -9.50 -0.44 8.65
C ALA A 358 -10.83 -0.10 9.37
N LYS A 359 -11.28 1.16 9.27
CA LYS A 359 -12.54 1.65 9.86
C LYS A 359 -13.81 0.99 9.30
N TYR A 360 -13.74 0.33 8.15
CA TYR A 360 -14.87 -0.40 7.55
C TYR A 360 -14.95 -1.87 7.96
N TYR A 361 -13.89 -2.42 8.58
CA TYR A 361 -13.77 -3.83 8.93
C TYR A 361 -13.60 -4.06 10.45
N PRO A 362 -14.44 -3.47 11.33
CA PRO A 362 -14.23 -3.45 12.79
C PRO A 362 -14.37 -4.82 13.48
N LYS A 363 -14.82 -5.86 12.76
CA LYS A 363 -14.92 -7.23 13.26
C LYS A 363 -13.72 -8.11 12.90
N SER A 364 -12.89 -7.69 11.94
CA SER A 364 -11.78 -8.50 11.45
C SER A 364 -10.49 -8.24 12.23
N THR A 365 -9.63 -9.25 12.27
CA THR A 365 -8.28 -9.15 12.87
C THR A 365 -7.20 -8.74 11.87
N THR A 366 -7.48 -8.75 10.56
CA THR A 366 -6.48 -8.49 9.51
C THR A 366 -5.89 -7.09 9.61
N PHE A 367 -6.72 -6.04 9.58
CA PHE A 367 -6.22 -4.66 9.70
C PHE A 367 -5.54 -4.37 11.05
N PRO A 368 -6.07 -4.80 12.22
CA PRO A 368 -5.35 -4.73 13.49
C PRO A 368 -3.97 -5.41 13.47
N ARG A 369 -3.85 -6.62 12.90
CA ARG A 369 -2.56 -7.33 12.73
C ARG A 369 -1.59 -6.53 11.85
N LEU A 370 -2.07 -5.98 10.73
CA LEU A 370 -1.26 -5.14 9.85
C LEU A 370 -0.85 -3.81 10.50
N GLN A 371 -1.69 -3.21 11.34
CA GLN A 371 -1.34 -2.01 12.12
C GLN A 371 -0.26 -2.31 13.16
N ALA A 372 -0.36 -3.44 13.88
CA ALA A 372 0.69 -3.88 14.81
C ALA A 372 2.02 -4.18 14.07
N LEU A 373 1.95 -4.85 12.91
CA LEU A 373 3.10 -5.11 12.06
C LEU A 373 3.79 -3.80 11.64
N LEU A 374 3.04 -2.81 11.17
CA LEU A 374 3.56 -1.47 10.84
C LEU A 374 4.16 -0.75 12.06
N ALA A 375 3.54 -0.88 13.23
CA ALA A 375 4.03 -0.24 14.46
C ALA A 375 5.38 -0.81 14.90
N ALA A 376 5.50 -2.14 14.99
CA ALA A 376 6.77 -2.81 15.28
C ALA A 376 7.85 -2.44 14.25
N THR A 377 7.52 -2.56 12.96
CA THR A 377 8.43 -2.25 11.83
C THR A 377 8.94 -0.80 11.88
N HIS A 378 8.06 0.16 12.22
CA HIS A 378 8.43 1.56 12.35
C HIS A 378 9.33 1.83 13.55
N ALA A 379 9.03 1.26 14.72
CA ALA A 379 9.87 1.41 15.91
C ALA A 379 11.25 0.75 15.69
N MET A 380 11.29 -0.47 15.13
CA MET A 380 12.55 -1.14 14.73
C MET A 380 13.37 -0.29 13.74
N SER A 381 12.73 0.43 12.82
CA SER A 381 13.44 1.33 11.87
C SER A 381 14.13 2.55 12.50
N SER A 382 13.99 2.77 13.82
CA SER A 382 14.74 3.78 14.58
C SER A 382 16.07 3.27 15.15
N TYR A 383 16.34 1.97 15.05
CA TYR A 383 17.56 1.31 15.51
C TYR A 383 18.45 0.91 14.32
N SER A 384 19.76 0.81 14.54
CA SER A 384 20.66 0.17 13.58
C SER A 384 20.38 -1.33 13.56
N LEU A 385 20.08 -1.90 12.40
CA LEU A 385 19.90 -3.34 12.26
C LEU A 385 20.44 -3.82 10.91
N THR A 386 21.41 -4.74 10.98
CA THR A 386 22.01 -5.42 9.84
C THR A 386 21.97 -6.93 10.08
N LEU A 387 21.38 -7.68 9.14
CA LEU A 387 21.26 -9.15 9.23
C LEU A 387 22.38 -9.87 8.48
N GLN A 388 22.97 -9.20 7.49
CA GLN A 388 24.11 -9.65 6.71
C GLN A 388 25.03 -8.44 6.47
N HIS A 389 26.34 -8.68 6.31
CA HIS A 389 27.34 -7.63 6.16
C HIS A 389 27.01 -6.68 4.99
N GLY A 390 26.74 -5.41 5.32
CA GLY A 390 26.46 -4.35 4.34
C GLY A 390 25.03 -4.28 3.78
N VAL A 391 24.14 -5.22 4.11
CA VAL A 391 22.75 -5.21 3.61
C VAL A 391 21.82 -4.54 4.63
N PRO A 392 21.11 -3.45 4.27
CA PRO A 392 20.19 -2.77 5.17
C PRO A 392 18.93 -3.62 5.42
N PHE A 393 18.36 -3.51 6.62
CA PHE A 393 17.19 -4.26 7.03
C PHE A 393 15.90 -3.85 6.28
N GLN A 394 15.40 -4.75 5.45
CA GLN A 394 14.10 -4.64 4.79
C GLN A 394 12.96 -5.24 5.67
N PRO A 395 11.74 -4.63 5.70
CA PRO A 395 10.63 -5.12 6.50
C PRO A 395 10.19 -6.57 6.22
N VAL A 396 10.32 -7.05 4.98
CA VAL A 396 10.01 -8.45 4.62
C VAL A 396 10.72 -9.47 5.52
N ASN A 397 11.91 -9.16 6.02
CA ASN A 397 12.68 -10.03 6.92
C ASN A 397 11.97 -10.30 8.25
N ILE A 398 11.08 -9.40 8.71
CA ILE A 398 10.24 -9.59 9.90
C ILE A 398 9.19 -10.69 9.66
N ARG A 399 8.67 -10.79 8.43
CA ARG A 399 7.66 -11.78 8.05
C ARG A 399 8.23 -13.15 7.71
N VAL A 400 9.52 -13.21 7.36
CA VAL A 400 10.24 -14.44 7.01
C VAL A 400 10.98 -15.04 8.22
N SER A 401 11.22 -14.27 9.29
CA SER A 401 11.84 -14.77 10.52
C SER A 401 10.90 -15.68 11.31
N SER A 402 11.31 -16.93 11.55
CA SER A 402 10.58 -17.90 12.39
C SER A 402 10.48 -17.50 13.86
N ASP A 403 11.47 -16.79 14.38
CA ASP A 403 11.41 -16.10 15.68
C ASP A 403 11.68 -14.60 15.50
N PRO A 404 10.63 -13.76 15.37
CA PRO A 404 10.77 -12.32 15.23
C PRO A 404 11.26 -11.63 16.52
N LEU A 405 11.17 -12.28 17.69
CA LEU A 405 11.71 -11.70 18.94
C LEU A 405 13.24 -11.75 18.98
N SER A 406 13.87 -12.72 18.30
CA SER A 406 15.33 -12.77 18.11
C SER A 406 15.91 -11.56 17.35
N LEU A 407 15.06 -10.78 16.67
CA LEU A 407 15.48 -9.52 16.04
C LEU A 407 15.74 -8.42 17.09
N ILE A 408 15.14 -8.51 18.28
CA ILE A 408 15.35 -7.56 19.39
C ILE A 408 16.71 -7.80 20.05
N GLU A 409 17.14 -9.06 20.20
CA GLU A 409 18.51 -9.45 20.60
C GLU A 409 19.58 -8.86 19.66
N LYS A 410 19.30 -8.87 18.35
CA LYS A 410 20.16 -8.26 17.32
C LYS A 410 20.13 -6.73 17.35
N ILE A 411 19.01 -6.12 17.72
CA ILE A 411 18.93 -4.67 17.98
C ILE A 411 19.79 -4.32 19.20
N LEU A 412 19.65 -5.03 20.31
CA LEU A 412 20.43 -4.80 21.54
C LEU A 412 21.93 -4.90 21.27
N SER A 413 22.39 -5.99 20.65
CA SER A 413 23.82 -6.20 20.34
C SER A 413 24.41 -5.23 19.30
N GLN A 414 23.60 -4.55 18.48
CA GLN A 414 24.07 -3.57 17.49
C GLN A 414 23.89 -2.10 17.91
N ASN A 415 23.26 -1.83 19.06
CA ASN A 415 22.96 -0.49 19.54
C ASN A 415 23.29 -0.37 21.04
N PRO A 416 24.52 0.04 21.44
CA PRO A 416 24.88 0.17 22.85
C PRO A 416 23.99 1.18 23.58
N GLY A 417 23.69 0.91 24.85
CA GLY A 417 22.76 1.69 25.66
C GLY A 417 21.28 1.54 25.27
N SER A 418 20.93 0.75 24.25
CA SER A 418 19.53 0.60 23.81
C SER A 418 18.66 -0.15 24.80
N TYR A 419 19.24 -0.98 25.67
CA TYR A 419 18.55 -1.69 26.75
C TYR A 419 17.75 -0.75 27.66
N ALA A 420 18.25 0.48 27.89
CA ALA A 420 17.58 1.50 28.71
C ALA A 420 16.19 1.93 28.16
N LYS A 421 15.92 1.64 26.88
CA LYS A 421 14.62 1.87 26.21
C LYS A 421 13.66 0.68 26.32
N ALA A 422 13.78 -0.18 27.34
CA ALA A 422 13.01 -1.43 27.43
C ALA A 422 11.47 -1.30 27.27
N THR A 423 10.87 -0.13 27.54
CA THR A 423 9.43 0.10 27.22
C THR A 423 9.13 0.12 25.72
N ASP A 424 10.04 0.70 24.92
CA ASP A 424 9.93 0.74 23.45
C ASP A 424 10.18 -0.64 22.86
N LEU A 425 11.21 -1.35 23.35
CA LEU A 425 11.51 -2.73 22.97
C LEU A 425 10.36 -3.69 23.31
N VAL A 426 9.73 -3.57 24.49
CA VAL A 426 8.52 -4.34 24.84
C VAL A 426 7.35 -3.98 23.92
N SER A 427 7.22 -2.72 23.50
CA SER A 427 6.22 -2.31 22.50
C SER A 427 6.48 -2.94 21.14
N ILE A 428 7.73 -3.11 20.71
CA ILE A 428 8.11 -3.85 19.50
C ILE A 428 7.69 -5.32 19.65
N GLY A 429 8.13 -6.00 20.71
CA GLY A 429 7.84 -7.42 20.93
C GLY A 429 6.33 -7.74 21.01
N THR A 430 5.57 -6.96 21.77
CA THR A 430 4.11 -7.14 21.90
C THR A 430 3.35 -6.84 20.60
N ASN A 431 3.84 -5.93 19.76
CA ASN A 431 3.30 -5.69 18.42
C ASN A 431 3.68 -6.80 17.41
N LEU A 432 4.88 -7.39 17.49
CA LEU A 432 5.26 -8.55 16.66
C LEU A 432 4.37 -9.77 16.94
N ILE A 433 4.00 -10.00 18.21
CA ILE A 433 2.99 -11.00 18.58
C ILE A 433 1.59 -10.61 18.07
N ALA A 434 1.17 -9.35 18.26
CA ALA A 434 -0.15 -8.88 17.82
C ALA A 434 -0.34 -8.91 16.29
N ALA A 435 0.76 -8.83 15.52
CA ALA A 435 0.77 -9.05 14.08
C ALA A 435 0.48 -10.50 13.67
N GLY A 436 0.58 -11.47 14.60
CA GLY A 436 0.30 -12.89 14.35
C GLY A 436 1.47 -13.66 13.73
N LEU A 437 2.68 -13.10 13.69
CA LEU A 437 3.86 -13.67 13.03
C LEU A 437 4.35 -14.99 13.66
N THR A 438 4.04 -15.21 14.94
CA THR A 438 4.46 -16.38 15.72
C THR A 438 3.34 -17.43 15.85
N ALA A 439 2.41 -17.46 14.90
CA ALA A 439 1.37 -18.47 14.82
C ALA A 439 1.55 -19.25 13.51
N SER A 440 1.42 -20.57 13.57
CA SER A 440 1.41 -21.40 12.37
C SER A 440 0.15 -21.11 11.55
N ALA A 441 0.19 -21.38 10.23
CA ALA A 441 -1.01 -21.36 9.40
C ALA A 441 -2.05 -22.42 9.84
N ASP A 442 -1.59 -23.48 10.52
CA ASP A 442 -2.42 -24.55 11.08
C ASP A 442 -2.93 -24.27 12.50
N ASP A 443 -2.51 -23.16 13.14
CA ASP A 443 -2.96 -22.84 14.50
C ASP A 443 -4.46 -22.46 14.51
N PRO A 444 -5.25 -22.93 15.50
CA PRO A 444 -6.63 -22.51 15.65
C PRO A 444 -6.71 -20.99 15.91
N PRO A 445 -7.82 -20.33 15.49
CA PRO A 445 -7.95 -18.88 15.55
C PRO A 445 -7.72 -18.35 16.97
N ILE A 446 -6.64 -17.58 17.12
CA ILE A 446 -6.10 -17.12 18.40
C ILE A 446 -7.19 -16.42 19.21
N SER A 447 -7.57 -17.01 20.35
CA SER A 447 -8.48 -16.37 21.30
C SER A 447 -7.83 -15.13 21.92
N LYS A 448 -8.62 -14.12 22.28
CA LYS A 448 -8.11 -12.87 22.88
C LYS A 448 -7.23 -13.13 24.11
N ALA A 449 -7.62 -14.08 24.96
CA ALA A 449 -6.82 -14.53 26.10
C ALA A 449 -5.48 -15.18 25.68
N SER A 450 -5.48 -16.04 24.65
CA SER A 450 -4.24 -16.66 24.14
C SER A 450 -3.29 -15.65 23.48
N LEU A 451 -3.81 -14.54 22.97
CA LEU A 451 -3.00 -13.40 22.51
C LEU A 451 -2.42 -12.62 23.70
N GLU A 452 -3.22 -12.34 24.72
CA GLU A 452 -2.78 -11.64 25.94
C GLU A 452 -1.67 -12.43 26.69
N THR A 453 -1.81 -13.75 26.83
CA THR A 453 -0.75 -14.62 27.40
C THR A 453 0.52 -14.62 26.53
N ARG A 454 0.40 -14.66 25.19
CA ARG A 454 1.58 -14.57 24.31
C ARG A 454 2.25 -13.19 24.35
N GLN A 455 1.49 -12.12 24.61
CA GLN A 455 2.05 -10.79 24.79
C GLN A 455 2.79 -10.64 26.13
N SER A 456 2.29 -11.20 27.23
CA SER A 456 3.04 -11.20 28.50
C SER A 456 4.30 -12.07 28.44
N ALA A 457 4.24 -13.24 27.77
CA ALA A 457 5.42 -14.05 27.43
C ALA A 457 6.48 -13.25 26.67
N ALA A 458 6.09 -12.58 25.58
CA ALA A 458 7.00 -11.74 24.80
C ALA A 458 7.54 -10.53 25.61
N GLN A 459 6.72 -9.91 26.45
CA GLN A 459 7.16 -8.85 27.37
C GLN A 459 8.25 -9.34 28.32
N ARG A 460 8.04 -10.46 29.02
CA ARG A 460 9.05 -11.03 29.93
C ARG A 460 10.33 -11.43 29.18
N ARG A 461 10.22 -12.05 28.00
CA ARG A 461 11.38 -12.39 27.15
C ARG A 461 12.18 -11.16 26.72
N VAL A 462 11.52 -10.07 26.32
CA VAL A 462 12.20 -8.82 25.94
C VAL A 462 12.85 -8.12 27.13
N ILE A 463 12.23 -8.16 28.32
CA ILE A 463 12.84 -7.64 29.55
C ILE A 463 14.08 -8.47 29.92
N GLY A 464 14.03 -9.81 29.79
CA GLY A 464 15.18 -10.69 29.97
C GLY A 464 16.36 -10.33 29.05
N MET A 465 16.12 -10.22 27.74
CA MET A 465 17.16 -9.81 26.78
C MET A 465 17.73 -8.41 27.09
N ALA A 466 16.90 -7.47 27.55
CA ALA A 466 17.36 -6.14 27.96
C ALA A 466 18.20 -6.16 29.25
N ILE A 467 17.90 -7.07 30.19
CA ILE A 467 18.74 -7.30 31.39
C ILE A 467 20.09 -7.89 30.97
N GLU A 468 20.13 -8.92 30.14
CA GLU A 468 21.37 -9.53 29.64
C GLU A 468 22.26 -8.53 28.89
N ALA A 469 21.66 -7.66 28.07
CA ALA A 469 22.36 -6.57 27.39
C ALA A 469 22.90 -5.49 28.35
N ALA A 470 22.12 -5.10 29.37
CA ALA A 470 22.56 -4.14 30.39
C ALA A 470 23.78 -4.67 31.19
N LEU A 471 23.77 -5.96 31.53
CA LEU A 471 24.88 -6.63 32.19
C LEU A 471 26.11 -6.72 31.27
N ALA A 472 25.93 -6.99 29.97
CA ALA A 472 27.02 -7.01 28.99
C ALA A 472 27.71 -5.64 28.81
N GLU A 473 27.02 -4.53 29.14
CA GLU A 473 27.56 -3.16 29.18
C GLU A 473 27.95 -2.68 30.60
N ASP A 474 28.11 -3.61 31.56
CA ASP A 474 28.46 -3.36 32.99
C ASP A 474 27.41 -2.54 33.80
N ASP A 475 26.24 -2.22 33.24
CA ASP A 475 25.17 -1.42 33.88
C ASP A 475 24.26 -2.27 34.78
N PHE A 476 24.83 -2.65 35.93
CA PHE A 476 24.14 -3.42 36.96
C PHE A 476 22.93 -2.71 37.59
N GLU A 477 22.93 -1.37 37.73
CA GLU A 477 21.83 -0.66 38.40
C GLU A 477 20.56 -0.66 37.51
N THR A 478 20.71 -0.50 36.19
CA THR A 478 19.58 -0.67 35.25
C THR A 478 19.07 -2.11 35.27
N ALA A 479 19.97 -3.11 35.23
CA ALA A 479 19.61 -4.53 35.30
C ALA A 479 18.83 -4.87 36.59
N TYR A 480 19.34 -4.46 37.76
CA TYR A 480 18.69 -4.58 39.06
C TYR A 480 17.29 -3.96 39.04
N SER A 481 17.17 -2.73 38.51
CA SER A 481 15.88 -2.04 38.43
C SER A 481 14.84 -2.78 37.59
N TYR A 482 15.27 -3.52 36.55
CA TYR A 482 14.37 -4.27 35.66
C TYR A 482 13.95 -5.61 36.26
N VAL A 483 14.83 -6.32 36.97
CA VAL A 483 14.44 -7.54 37.70
C VAL A 483 13.42 -7.18 38.78
N VAL A 484 13.71 -6.18 39.62
CA VAL A 484 12.87 -5.86 40.80
C VAL A 484 11.52 -5.21 40.43
N ASN A 485 11.46 -4.41 39.36
CA ASN A 485 10.26 -3.59 39.05
C ASN A 485 9.54 -3.97 37.75
N ARG A 486 10.00 -4.97 36.98
CA ARG A 486 9.41 -5.31 35.66
C ARG A 486 9.28 -6.80 35.35
N LEU A 487 10.04 -7.66 36.01
CA LEU A 487 9.70 -9.07 36.11
C LEU A 487 8.81 -9.22 37.35
N ASP A 488 7.57 -9.69 37.19
CA ASP A 488 6.58 -9.79 38.27
C ASP A 488 6.87 -10.96 39.23
N THR A 489 8.02 -10.89 39.92
CA THR A 489 8.52 -11.93 40.85
C THR A 489 7.54 -12.27 41.97
N SER A 490 6.64 -11.34 42.34
CA SER A 490 5.57 -11.54 43.31
C SER A 490 4.46 -12.48 42.85
N SER A 491 4.17 -12.55 41.54
CA SER A 491 2.95 -13.20 41.02
C SER A 491 2.97 -14.72 41.17
N ALA A 492 4.16 -15.33 41.12
CA ALA A 492 4.37 -16.77 41.28
C ALA A 492 3.95 -17.31 42.67
N THR A 493 3.80 -16.45 43.68
CA THR A 493 3.52 -16.89 45.07
C THR A 493 2.06 -17.27 45.34
N MET A 494 1.13 -17.04 44.40
CA MET A 494 -0.31 -17.16 44.63
C MET A 494 -1.05 -18.19 43.75
N HIS A 495 -0.39 -18.80 42.76
CA HIS A 495 -1.01 -19.76 41.85
C HIS A 495 -0.21 -21.07 41.76
N ALA A 496 -0.93 -22.20 41.81
CA ALA A 496 -0.31 -23.53 41.77
C ALA A 496 0.24 -23.85 40.37
N PRO A 497 1.32 -24.66 40.26
CA PRO A 497 2.00 -24.92 39.00
C PRO A 497 1.20 -25.86 38.10
N THR A 498 0.28 -25.30 37.31
CA THR A 498 -0.43 -25.99 36.23
C THR A 498 -0.28 -25.21 34.92
N THR A 499 0.28 -25.88 33.90
CA THR A 499 0.63 -25.46 32.52
C THR A 499 1.92 -24.64 32.33
N SER A 500 2.98 -25.34 31.91
CA SER A 500 4.15 -24.89 31.09
C SER A 500 4.78 -23.51 31.44
N SER A 501 5.66 -23.39 32.42
CA SER A 501 7.05 -23.91 32.51
C SER A 501 8.12 -23.27 31.61
N ASP A 502 7.79 -22.35 30.71
CA ASP A 502 8.79 -21.55 29.96
C ASP A 502 8.88 -20.09 30.47
N ASP A 503 7.76 -19.54 30.95
CA ASP A 503 7.62 -18.14 31.37
C ASP A 503 8.40 -17.80 32.65
N ASP A 504 8.27 -18.63 33.69
CA ASP A 504 9.01 -18.49 34.96
C ASP A 504 10.52 -18.70 34.74
N ASP A 505 10.86 -19.51 33.73
CA ASP A 505 12.23 -19.90 33.42
C ASP A 505 13.08 -18.72 32.92
N ILE A 506 12.45 -17.73 32.29
CA ILE A 506 13.10 -16.46 31.94
C ILE A 506 13.37 -15.60 33.20
N ALA A 507 12.41 -15.59 34.14
CA ALA A 507 12.47 -14.70 35.30
C ALA A 507 13.57 -15.09 36.28
N TRP A 508 13.68 -16.38 36.67
CA TRP A 508 14.74 -16.81 37.58
C TRP A 508 16.13 -16.78 36.93
N ARG A 509 16.23 -17.05 35.62
CA ARG A 509 17.50 -16.96 34.88
C ARG A 509 18.04 -15.53 34.82
N ALA A 510 17.17 -14.55 34.52
CA ALA A 510 17.56 -13.13 34.50
C ALA A 510 18.02 -12.64 35.89
N ALA A 511 17.30 -13.03 36.96
CA ALA A 511 17.69 -12.73 38.34
C ALA A 511 19.03 -13.39 38.72
N LEU A 512 19.25 -14.65 38.32
CA LEU A 512 20.51 -15.37 38.54
C LEU A 512 21.68 -14.76 37.76
N ALA A 513 21.47 -14.37 36.51
CA ALA A 513 22.48 -13.71 35.67
C ALA A 513 22.93 -12.38 36.30
N ALA A 514 21.99 -11.56 36.74
CA ALA A 514 22.27 -10.30 37.43
C ALA A 514 22.96 -10.52 38.79
N GLY A 515 22.49 -11.46 39.61
CA GLY A 515 23.10 -11.77 40.92
C GLY A 515 24.53 -12.35 40.83
N LYS A 516 24.82 -13.11 39.77
CA LYS A 516 26.18 -13.59 39.44
C LYS A 516 27.09 -12.50 38.89
N HIS A 517 26.56 -11.37 38.43
CA HIS A 517 27.33 -10.38 37.69
C HIS A 517 28.44 -9.77 38.56
N LYS A 518 29.65 -9.73 38.01
CA LYS A 518 30.80 -9.04 38.59
C LYS A 518 31.20 -7.93 37.64
N SER A 519 31.41 -6.73 38.16
CA SER A 519 31.88 -5.64 37.30
C SER A 519 33.29 -5.96 36.78
N ASN A 520 33.54 -5.66 35.50
CA ASN A 520 34.86 -5.80 34.91
C ASN A 520 35.84 -4.70 35.38
N SER A 521 35.34 -3.68 36.09
CA SER A 521 36.18 -2.65 36.70
C SER A 521 36.94 -3.19 37.93
N SER A 522 38.24 -2.92 38.01
CA SER A 522 39.08 -3.24 39.18
C SER A 522 38.88 -2.29 40.37
N ALA A 523 37.66 -1.74 40.51
CA ALA A 523 37.29 -0.91 41.65
C ALA A 523 37.03 -1.77 42.88
N ALA A 524 37.19 -1.19 44.08
CA ALA A 524 36.88 -1.90 45.31
C ALA A 524 35.39 -2.34 45.32
N PRO A 525 35.09 -3.58 45.75
CA PRO A 525 33.72 -4.08 45.83
C PRO A 525 32.88 -3.22 46.78
N ASN A 526 31.89 -2.52 46.22
CA ASN A 526 30.97 -1.69 46.99
C ASN A 526 29.95 -2.58 47.72
N THR A 527 29.86 -2.46 49.04
CA THR A 527 28.96 -3.25 49.91
C THR A 527 27.51 -3.25 49.42
N ARG A 528 26.95 -2.09 49.05
CA ARG A 528 25.59 -2.00 48.47
C ARG A 528 25.40 -2.86 47.22
N ARG A 529 26.42 -3.00 46.36
CA ARG A 529 26.33 -3.87 45.17
C ARG A 529 26.32 -5.35 45.54
N LEU A 530 26.93 -5.74 46.65
CA LEU A 530 26.88 -7.10 47.18
C LEU A 530 25.51 -7.38 47.82
N GLU A 531 24.93 -6.40 48.54
CA GLU A 531 23.54 -6.47 49.04
C GLU A 531 22.56 -6.67 47.86
N GLN A 532 22.60 -5.79 46.86
CA GLN A 532 21.77 -5.87 45.66
C GLN A 532 21.93 -7.20 44.90
N ARG A 533 23.14 -7.78 44.86
CA ARG A 533 23.38 -9.11 44.27
C ARG A 533 22.76 -10.24 45.11
N MET A 534 22.84 -10.17 46.44
CA MET A 534 22.14 -11.11 47.32
C MET A 534 20.62 -11.00 47.17
N ASP A 535 20.05 -9.79 47.10
CA ASP A 535 18.62 -9.58 46.90
C ASP A 535 18.12 -10.23 45.60
N LEU A 536 18.87 -10.11 44.50
CA LEU A 536 18.57 -10.75 43.22
C LEU A 536 18.67 -12.29 43.29
N LEU A 537 19.69 -12.82 43.98
CA LEU A 537 19.83 -14.25 44.19
C LEU A 537 18.72 -14.81 45.11
N SER A 538 18.19 -14.02 46.05
CA SER A 538 17.04 -14.41 46.87
C SER A 538 15.77 -14.58 46.03
N GLN A 539 15.54 -13.64 45.08
CA GLN A 539 14.43 -13.71 44.13
C GLN A 539 14.59 -14.88 43.16
N ALA A 540 15.82 -15.19 42.72
CA ALA A 540 16.09 -16.40 41.94
C ALA A 540 15.76 -17.68 42.74
N LEU A 541 16.10 -17.77 44.03
CA LEU A 541 15.76 -18.92 44.88
C LEU A 541 14.25 -19.11 45.10
N LEU A 542 13.45 -18.02 45.09
CA LEU A 542 11.99 -18.07 45.23
C LEU A 542 11.27 -18.54 43.95
N LEU A 543 11.87 -18.31 42.78
CA LEU A 543 11.26 -18.59 41.47
C LEU A 543 11.79 -19.85 40.77
N ALA A 544 12.99 -20.31 41.13
CA ALA A 544 13.67 -21.36 40.39
C ALA A 544 13.14 -22.77 40.68
N PRO A 545 13.10 -23.66 39.66
CA PRO A 545 12.79 -25.06 39.86
C PRO A 545 13.88 -25.75 40.71
N PRO A 546 13.55 -26.87 41.40
CA PRO A 546 14.47 -27.54 42.32
C PRO A 546 15.76 -28.06 41.66
N SER A 547 15.79 -28.20 40.33
CA SER A 547 16.97 -28.53 39.53
C SER A 547 18.01 -27.41 39.48
N ALA A 548 17.61 -26.14 39.57
CA ALA A 548 18.49 -24.97 39.45
C ALA A 548 19.01 -24.46 40.81
N LEU A 549 18.34 -24.82 41.93
CA LEU A 549 18.73 -24.41 43.28
C LEU A 549 20.22 -24.67 43.63
N PRO A 550 20.86 -25.81 43.26
CA PRO A 550 22.28 -26.03 43.55
C PRO A 550 23.21 -24.98 42.90
N GLU A 551 22.86 -24.51 41.71
CA GLU A 551 23.61 -23.51 40.99
C GLU A 551 23.48 -22.13 41.66
N ILE A 552 22.25 -21.75 42.00
CA ILE A 552 21.92 -20.48 42.65
C ILE A 552 22.54 -20.41 44.05
N LEU A 553 22.44 -21.49 44.84
CA LEU A 553 23.11 -21.58 46.16
C LEU A 553 24.64 -21.51 46.05
N SER A 554 25.23 -21.98 44.94
CA SER A 554 26.67 -21.79 44.69
C SER A 554 27.04 -20.35 44.34
N ALA A 555 26.13 -19.58 43.72
CA ALA A 555 26.32 -18.15 43.50
C ALA A 555 26.12 -17.36 44.80
N TRP A 556 25.12 -17.73 45.61
CA TRP A 556 24.83 -17.14 46.92
C TRP A 556 26.05 -17.22 47.84
N ARG A 557 26.58 -18.43 48.09
CA ARG A 557 27.73 -18.62 48.99
C ARG A 557 28.95 -17.81 48.57
N ARG A 558 29.24 -17.71 47.28
CA ARG A 558 30.34 -16.85 46.79
C ARG A 558 30.09 -15.37 47.01
N CYS A 559 28.83 -14.92 46.94
CA CYS A 559 28.46 -13.53 47.25
C CYS A 559 28.52 -13.22 48.76
N GLU A 560 28.19 -14.20 49.59
CA GLU A 560 28.30 -14.17 51.06
C GLU A 560 29.78 -14.21 51.53
N GLU A 561 30.59 -15.07 50.90
CA GLU A 561 32.05 -15.10 51.03
C GLU A 561 32.65 -13.74 50.63
N GLU A 562 32.26 -13.18 49.48
CA GLU A 562 32.67 -11.84 49.03
C GLU A 562 32.26 -10.75 50.04
N MET A 563 31.03 -10.75 50.54
CA MET A 563 30.55 -9.79 51.54
C MET A 563 31.34 -9.88 52.85
N SER A 564 31.53 -11.08 53.38
CA SER A 564 32.28 -11.30 54.63
C SER A 564 33.75 -10.90 54.50
N ALA A 565 34.37 -11.09 53.32
CA ALA A 565 35.73 -10.65 53.05
C ALA A 565 35.86 -9.12 52.98
N VAL A 566 34.86 -8.41 52.45
CA VAL A 566 34.83 -6.94 52.45
C VAL A 566 34.67 -6.39 53.86
N LEU A 567 33.69 -6.87 54.63
CA LEU A 567 33.47 -6.43 56.01
C LEU A 567 34.68 -6.74 56.91
N ALA A 568 35.37 -7.88 56.69
CA ALA A 568 36.59 -8.21 57.40
C ALA A 568 37.78 -7.32 57.00
N ALA A 569 37.86 -6.89 55.74
CA ALA A 569 38.88 -5.94 55.27
C ALA A 569 38.62 -4.52 55.82
N GLU A 570 37.38 -4.06 55.81
CA GLU A 570 36.96 -2.78 56.40
C GLU A 570 37.31 -2.76 57.91
N ALA A 571 36.89 -3.77 58.67
CA ALA A 571 37.20 -3.89 60.10
C ALA A 571 38.72 -4.01 60.38
N ALA A 572 39.50 -4.64 59.49
CA ALA A 572 40.95 -4.67 59.61
C ALA A 572 41.58 -3.27 59.39
N THR A 573 41.08 -2.49 58.43
CA THR A 573 41.54 -1.11 58.23
C THR A 573 41.12 -0.17 59.36
N GLU A 574 39.95 -0.38 59.98
CA GLU A 574 39.56 0.36 61.18
C GLU A 574 40.50 0.06 62.35
N ALA A 575 40.87 -1.22 62.56
CA ALA A 575 41.80 -1.61 63.61
C ALA A 575 43.23 -1.05 63.39
N GLU A 576 43.73 -1.03 62.16
CA GLU A 576 45.04 -0.44 61.83
C GLU A 576 45.07 1.08 62.06
N LEU A 577 43.93 1.76 61.87
CA LEU A 577 43.78 3.19 62.18
C LEU A 577 43.67 3.45 63.69
N ASP A 578 43.00 2.58 64.46
CA ASP A 578 42.82 2.72 65.91
C ASP A 578 44.12 2.44 66.69
N GLU A 579 44.92 1.43 66.29
CA GLU A 579 46.28 1.24 66.83
C GLU A 579 47.20 2.45 66.55
N GLY A 580 46.94 3.21 65.49
CA GLY A 580 47.66 4.43 65.14
C GLY A 580 47.25 5.68 65.92
N LEU A 581 46.10 5.69 66.61
CA LEU A 581 45.46 6.92 67.09
C LEU A 581 45.18 6.93 68.60
N VAL A 582 46.24 7.14 69.39
CA VAL A 582 46.14 7.31 70.86
C VAL A 582 45.10 8.37 71.24
N PRO A 583 44.02 8.04 71.98
CA PRO A 583 42.97 8.99 72.33
C PRO A 583 43.50 10.19 73.13
N GLY A 584 43.52 11.37 72.49
CA GLY A 584 43.94 12.65 73.08
C GLY A 584 45.28 13.21 72.58
N ALA A 585 45.99 12.54 71.66
CA ALA A 585 47.28 13.01 71.16
C ALA A 585 47.17 14.11 70.08
N TYR A 586 47.03 15.37 70.49
CA TYR A 586 47.28 16.53 69.62
C TYR A 586 48.79 16.63 69.30
N ILE A 587 49.18 16.37 68.04
CA ILE A 587 50.56 16.52 67.57
C ILE A 587 50.71 17.85 66.81
N GLU A 588 51.36 18.83 67.45
CA GLU A 588 51.80 20.06 66.78
C GLU A 588 53.05 19.81 65.92
N SER A 589 52.87 19.46 64.65
CA SER A 589 53.94 19.52 63.66
C SER A 589 53.46 19.98 62.28
N ALA A 590 53.54 21.29 62.03
CA ALA A 590 53.52 21.86 60.67
C ALA A 590 54.84 21.50 59.95
N ALA A 591 54.96 21.47 58.62
CA ALA A 591 54.10 21.96 57.53
C ALA A 591 54.46 21.21 56.21
N PRO A 592 53.90 21.52 55.02
CA PRO A 592 52.81 22.45 54.72
C PRO A 592 51.70 21.85 53.82
N VAL A 593 50.44 21.93 54.25
CA VAL A 593 49.29 21.84 53.32
C VAL A 593 49.07 23.20 52.67
N GLN A 594 48.96 23.25 51.34
CA GLN A 594 48.62 24.48 50.62
C GLN A 594 47.12 24.82 50.80
N ALA A 595 46.80 25.63 51.81
CA ALA A 595 45.43 26.10 52.04
C ALA A 595 45.06 27.28 51.11
N ARG A 596 44.08 27.09 50.22
CA ARG A 596 43.41 28.20 49.51
C ARG A 596 42.03 28.49 50.12
N ARG A 597 42.07 29.24 51.23
CA ARG A 597 41.03 30.10 51.81
C ARG A 597 39.57 29.87 51.38
N GLU A 598 38.70 29.62 52.36
CA GLU A 598 37.56 30.51 52.63
C GLU A 598 37.56 30.93 54.11
N VAL A 599 36.71 31.90 54.49
CA VAL A 599 36.71 32.61 55.79
C VAL A 599 35.25 32.88 56.19
N GLY A 600 34.79 32.67 57.42
CA GLY A 600 35.44 32.13 58.63
C GLY A 600 34.73 32.61 59.92
N ARG A 601 35.29 32.27 61.10
CA ARG A 601 34.87 32.66 62.47
C ARG A 601 33.54 32.09 63.01
N GLY A 602 33.60 31.55 64.23
CA GLY A 602 32.41 31.21 65.04
C GLY A 602 32.66 30.11 66.07
N ALA A 603 33.63 30.30 66.98
CA ALA A 603 34.02 29.24 67.92
C ALA A 603 33.07 29.11 69.11
N ASN A 604 32.84 27.86 69.53
CA ASN A 604 32.92 27.43 70.93
C ASN A 604 33.29 25.93 70.94
N GLU A 605 33.88 25.48 72.05
CA GLU A 605 34.44 24.14 72.17
C GLU A 605 33.37 23.12 72.58
N GLU A 606 33.12 22.12 71.74
CA GLU A 606 32.35 20.93 72.09
C GLU A 606 33.02 19.71 71.44
N ALA A 607 33.28 18.66 72.21
CA ALA A 607 33.98 17.47 71.72
C ALA A 607 33.06 16.66 70.78
N PRO A 608 33.59 16.03 69.72
CA PRO A 608 32.77 15.20 68.84
C PRO A 608 32.16 14.03 69.62
N MET A 609 30.83 14.04 69.74
CA MET A 609 30.09 12.98 70.44
C MET A 609 30.26 11.63 69.75
N GLY A 610 30.40 10.56 70.54
CA GLY A 610 30.46 9.21 70.03
C GLY A 610 29.19 8.81 69.28
N LEU A 611 29.35 7.99 68.23
CA LEU A 611 28.31 7.61 67.26
C LEU A 611 27.02 7.05 67.91
N PHE A 612 27.12 6.48 69.11
CA PHE A 612 25.99 5.87 69.83
C PHE A 612 25.11 6.86 70.62
N ASP A 613 25.59 8.05 70.98
CA ASP A 613 24.76 9.05 71.69
C ASP A 613 23.94 9.92 70.73
N VAL A 614 24.40 10.11 69.49
CA VAL A 614 23.66 10.82 68.43
C VAL A 614 22.29 10.18 68.18
N ALA A 615 22.23 8.84 68.18
CA ALA A 615 20.99 8.08 68.03
C ALA A 615 20.01 8.26 69.21
N ARG A 616 20.49 8.68 70.39
CA ARG A 616 19.69 8.83 71.62
C ARG A 616 19.16 10.25 71.81
N GLY A 617 19.91 11.27 71.36
CA GLY A 617 19.48 12.67 71.42
C GLY A 617 18.40 13.06 70.41
N ALA A 618 18.43 12.48 69.20
CA ALA A 618 17.58 12.89 68.08
C ALA A 618 16.05 12.76 68.34
N ALA A 619 15.63 11.86 69.24
CA ALA A 619 14.22 11.61 69.53
C ALA A 619 13.53 12.71 70.37
N GLY A 620 14.28 13.65 70.97
CA GLY A 620 13.73 14.66 71.88
C GLY A 620 13.41 16.03 71.27
N ALA A 621 13.99 16.37 70.11
CA ALA A 621 14.17 17.76 69.70
C ALA A 621 13.06 18.35 68.79
N PHE A 622 12.16 17.53 68.23
CA PHE A 622 11.15 18.00 67.26
C PHE A 622 9.80 18.44 67.88
N ALA A 623 9.71 18.59 69.20
CA ALA A 623 8.44 18.77 69.92
C ALA A 623 8.35 20.06 70.77
N LYS A 624 8.68 21.24 70.21
CA LYS A 624 8.28 22.58 70.72
C LYS A 624 8.54 23.73 69.72
N SER A 625 8.02 24.91 70.08
CA SER A 625 8.16 26.24 69.43
C SER A 625 7.71 26.36 67.96
N ALA A 626 6.45 26.76 67.78
CA ALA A 626 5.94 27.34 66.54
C ALA A 626 5.60 28.84 66.74
N PHE A 627 5.89 29.67 65.73
CA PHE A 627 5.57 31.11 65.60
C PHE A 627 6.20 32.06 66.64
N PRO A 628 6.54 33.30 66.22
CA PRO A 628 5.57 34.40 66.36
C PRO A 628 5.45 35.33 65.14
N LEU A 629 4.41 36.18 65.13
CA LEU A 629 4.14 37.21 64.11
C LEU A 629 3.99 38.60 64.75
N ARG A 630 4.95 39.51 64.51
CA ARG A 630 4.89 41.00 64.59
C ARG A 630 6.32 41.58 64.46
N GLY A 631 6.57 42.73 63.83
CA GLY A 631 5.70 43.56 62.98
C GLY A 631 6.16 45.02 62.88
N GLY A 632 6.35 45.54 61.65
CA GLY A 632 6.72 46.94 61.36
C GLY A 632 8.20 47.30 61.59
N GLN A 633 8.72 48.47 61.17
CA GLN A 633 8.23 49.49 60.22
C GLN A 633 9.40 50.46 59.89
N GLY A 634 9.53 50.95 58.65
CA GLY A 634 10.55 51.96 58.24
C GLY A 634 11.16 51.65 56.86
N THR A 635 10.90 52.42 55.81
CA THR A 635 11.47 53.73 55.39
C THR A 635 12.83 53.67 54.68
N GLN A 636 12.74 53.77 53.34
CA GLN A 636 13.67 54.39 52.37
C GLN A 636 14.17 55.80 52.81
N PRO A 637 15.13 56.49 52.13
CA PRO A 637 15.75 56.25 50.80
C PRO A 637 17.30 56.48 50.73
N VAL A 638 17.85 56.70 49.51
CA VAL A 638 19.12 57.45 49.18
C VAL A 638 20.46 56.76 49.57
N GLN A 639 21.51 56.61 48.75
CA GLN A 639 21.83 56.86 47.31
C GLN A 639 23.07 55.95 46.92
N VAL A 640 24.03 56.14 45.98
CA VAL A 640 24.52 57.26 45.12
C VAL A 640 25.34 56.73 43.89
N VAL A 641 25.42 57.54 42.81
CA VAL A 641 26.51 57.81 41.81
C VAL A 641 27.83 56.98 41.88
N ASP A 642 28.46 56.48 40.79
CA ASP A 642 28.32 56.67 39.31
C ASP A 642 28.52 55.31 38.54
N THR A 643 29.05 55.08 37.31
CA THR A 643 29.86 55.88 36.34
C THR A 643 29.69 55.46 34.86
N VAL A 644 30.05 56.39 33.95
CA VAL A 644 30.46 56.31 32.52
C VAL A 644 30.94 54.94 31.97
N GLY A 645 30.63 54.52 30.72
CA GLY A 645 29.78 55.13 29.67
C GLY A 645 30.17 54.73 28.22
N SER A 646 29.40 55.20 27.21
CA SER A 646 29.60 55.08 25.73
C SER A 646 29.49 53.66 25.12
N ASP A 647 28.97 53.38 23.91
CA ASP A 647 27.94 53.95 22.98
C ASP A 647 27.62 52.81 21.96
N GLY A 648 26.48 52.66 21.29
CA GLY A 648 25.17 53.34 21.34
C GLY A 648 24.22 52.79 20.25
N GLU A 649 22.90 52.99 20.40
CA GLU A 649 21.84 53.06 19.36
C GLU A 649 21.52 51.82 18.45
N MET A 650 20.28 51.47 18.03
CA MET A 650 18.93 51.51 18.64
C MET A 650 17.93 50.68 17.76
N GLY A 651 16.97 49.95 18.36
CA GLY A 651 15.71 49.54 17.68
C GLY A 651 15.26 48.06 17.78
N SER A 652 14.08 47.84 18.41
CA SER A 652 13.01 46.83 18.21
C SER A 652 13.27 45.45 17.53
N ASP A 653 12.63 44.34 17.95
CA ASP A 653 11.80 44.04 19.14
C ASP A 653 11.59 42.50 19.27
N ASP A 654 10.87 42.05 20.30
CA ASP A 654 10.22 40.73 20.47
C ASP A 654 11.13 39.47 20.44
N GLY A 655 11.78 39.21 21.58
CA GLY A 655 12.41 37.91 21.88
C GLY A 655 11.64 37.11 22.93
N MET A 656 11.02 35.98 22.56
CA MET A 656 10.28 35.10 23.49
C MET A 656 11.00 33.77 23.76
N GLY A 657 12.03 33.82 24.61
CA GLY A 657 12.84 32.66 25.02
C GLY A 657 12.14 31.75 26.04
N ARG A 658 12.09 30.44 25.77
CA ARG A 658 11.51 29.44 26.69
C ARG A 658 12.45 29.11 27.86
N VAL A 659 12.00 29.33 29.10
CA VAL A 659 12.68 28.86 30.33
C VAL A 659 11.89 27.69 30.95
N ARG A 660 12.60 26.78 31.65
CA ARG A 660 12.09 25.47 32.10
C ARG A 660 11.39 25.55 33.46
N ARG A 661 10.44 24.63 33.70
CA ARG A 661 9.70 24.50 34.95
C ARG A 661 10.49 23.71 36.01
N ARG A 662 10.77 24.34 37.15
CA ARG A 662 10.66 23.78 38.51
C ARG A 662 10.64 24.95 39.51
N ASP A 663 10.26 24.66 40.76
CA ASP A 663 10.26 25.57 41.91
C ASP A 663 9.41 26.85 41.80
N MET A 664 8.09 26.67 41.78
CA MET A 664 7.14 27.64 42.37
C MET A 664 5.87 26.93 42.89
N VAL A 665 5.80 26.70 44.20
CA VAL A 665 4.57 26.38 44.95
C VAL A 665 4.61 27.05 46.32
N ALA A 666 3.44 27.49 46.81
CA ALA A 666 3.16 28.02 48.15
C ALA A 666 3.58 29.47 48.49
N SER A 667 2.68 30.42 48.20
CA SER A 667 2.12 31.26 49.27
C SER A 667 0.66 31.67 48.98
N ALA A 668 -0.02 32.22 49.98
CA ALA A 668 -1.44 32.55 50.10
C ALA A 668 -2.05 33.29 48.86
N VAL A 669 -3.30 33.05 48.45
CA VAL A 669 -4.60 33.08 49.17
C VAL A 669 -4.99 34.47 49.68
N SER A 670 -5.97 35.10 49.00
CA SER A 670 -6.85 36.12 49.59
C SER A 670 -8.13 36.27 48.76
N GLY A 671 -9.29 36.38 49.43
CA GLY A 671 -10.59 36.75 48.84
C GLY A 671 -11.55 35.58 48.57
N GLY A 672 -12.71 35.55 49.25
CA GLY A 672 -13.85 34.69 48.85
C GLY A 672 -14.57 33.90 49.94
N ALA A 673 -15.10 34.61 50.96
CA ALA A 673 -16.19 34.24 51.87
C ALA A 673 -16.89 32.85 51.82
N SER A 674 -17.07 32.27 53.02
CA SER A 674 -18.36 31.80 53.58
C SER A 674 -18.99 30.47 53.09
N ALA A 675 -19.53 29.58 53.93
CA ALA A 675 -19.44 29.35 55.39
C ALA A 675 -20.18 28.02 55.75
N VAL A 676 -20.11 27.59 57.03
CA VAL A 676 -21.12 26.74 57.75
C VAL A 676 -21.31 25.29 57.22
N THR A 677 -21.24 24.21 58.00
CA THR A 677 -20.96 23.96 59.45
C THR A 677 -20.36 22.56 59.64
N GLY A 678 -19.85 22.24 60.84
CA GLY A 678 -19.23 20.93 61.16
C GLY A 678 -20.23 19.76 61.29
N GLY A 679 -19.82 18.58 61.79
CA GLY A 679 -18.52 18.18 62.34
C GLY A 679 -18.68 16.93 63.24
N ILE A 680 -17.59 16.52 63.93
CA ILE A 680 -17.50 15.46 64.98
C ILE A 680 -17.97 14.02 64.63
N ALA A 681 -17.32 12.93 65.07
CA ALA A 681 -16.00 12.75 65.69
C ALA A 681 -15.56 11.26 65.73
N SER A 682 -14.26 11.04 65.99
CA SER A 682 -13.67 9.91 66.75
C SER A 682 -13.64 8.49 66.16
N GLY A 683 -12.60 7.73 66.55
CA GLY A 683 -12.64 6.25 66.61
C GLY A 683 -11.43 5.51 66.01
N LEU A 684 -10.41 5.21 66.83
CA LEU A 684 -9.42 4.16 66.52
C LEU A 684 -9.77 2.88 67.30
N GLY A 685 -9.38 1.72 66.74
CA GLY A 685 -8.71 0.69 67.57
C GLY A 685 -9.15 -0.77 67.41
N TRP A 686 -8.11 -1.63 67.29
CA TRP A 686 -8.07 -3.07 67.60
C TRP A 686 -8.88 -4.03 66.66
N VAL A 687 -8.40 -5.15 66.11
CA VAL A 687 -7.33 -6.16 66.38
C VAL A 687 -7.87 -7.46 67.01
N LEU A 688 -7.68 -8.57 66.27
CA LEU A 688 -7.75 -10.01 66.64
C LEU A 688 -9.05 -10.59 67.21
N GLY A 689 -9.49 -11.73 66.67
CA GLY A 689 -10.26 -12.73 67.46
C GLY A 689 -11.28 -13.61 66.72
N ALA A 690 -10.88 -14.86 66.43
CA ALA A 690 -11.71 -16.08 66.35
C ALA A 690 -12.88 -16.24 65.33
N THR A 691 -12.97 -17.47 64.82
CA THR A 691 -14.09 -18.13 64.11
C THR A 691 -15.22 -18.52 65.12
N PRO A 692 -16.43 -19.07 64.74
CA PRO A 692 -16.72 -19.90 63.55
C PRO A 692 -18.17 -19.97 62.97
N VAL A 693 -18.33 -20.82 61.92
CA VAL A 693 -19.47 -21.75 61.63
C VAL A 693 -20.83 -21.23 61.05
N GLN A 694 -21.04 -21.65 59.78
CA GLN A 694 -22.26 -22.22 59.14
C GLN A 694 -23.62 -21.48 59.01
N ASN A 695 -23.97 -21.27 57.73
CA ASN A 695 -25.23 -21.66 57.05
C ASN A 695 -26.50 -20.75 57.08
N PRO A 696 -27.43 -20.93 56.09
CA PRO A 696 -28.38 -19.90 55.60
C PRO A 696 -29.87 -20.31 55.94
N PRO A 697 -30.96 -19.91 55.23
CA PRO A 697 -31.15 -18.96 54.11
C PRO A 697 -32.38 -18.01 54.24
N ARG A 698 -32.83 -17.44 53.10
CA ARG A 698 -34.05 -16.62 52.84
C ARG A 698 -33.85 -15.11 53.05
N GLN A 699 -34.52 -14.23 52.30
CA GLN A 699 -35.48 -14.45 51.19
C GLN A 699 -34.86 -14.14 49.83
#